data_AF-A0A429IIB7-F1
#
_entry.id   AF-A0A429IIB7-F1
#
_cell.length_a   1.000
_cell.length_b   1.000
_cell.length_c   1.000
_cell.angle_alpha   90.00
_cell.angle_beta   90.00
_cell.angle_gamma   90.00
#
_symmetry.space_group_name_H-M   'P 1'
#
loop_
_entity.id
_entity.type
_entity.pdbx_description
1 polymer ?
#
loop_
_entity_poly.entity_id
_entity_poly.type
_entity_poly.pdbx_seq_one_letter_code
_entity_poly.pdbx_strand_id
1 'polypeptide(L)'
;MTPEPPPAQYGTVLPMRGGSAPIENAPPNDLEAEQAVVGAMMLAPDVIAEVSAVMAPADHYRPAHETIHQSILDLHGQGKAVDPITLGHHLDQTGVLTKVGGKSYLHTLVQAVPTAANAAYYAEIVRGKAQRRRSIEAGTRIVQAGMTPDTTDEDLREALALGAETVPGTWSDLIPLSHRPKLPGFPTHVFPDWLAQYVAAVAEETQTPPDLAGTLALSVLAAAAGGRSVIQVRGRWREPTNLFAVVALGPANRKSAVFSAMTGPLYEAEKLLVTQAAGRIVEAELTVKMAQEAADKAAAKAASADGPEKDGLVAEAIGLAQAAESLTVPPRPRLLADDATPEVIATLLAEQGGRLAVMSAEGGIFDIIAGRYSGTANMEVFLKGHAGDRLRVDRRSREEYVDAPALTMGLAVQPAVLEDIGKNRGFDGRGLLARFLYALPESLVGYRKISPDPVPAPVAARYEHNVTALTLSLADWTDPAVLQLTADADGALKVFEHRIEPQLRAKGGRLGHVGKWAGKLIGVTARIAGLLHLAEHLDGAYGKPISATTMTAAIELADYFTDHALTVFDLMGADAAQARARTLLDALAANGWESVSRRDLFAKLSRSEFPTVADLEPAVALLEEHGYLRIETPPRTGKRGRPPAPRYRIHPQVREGQL
;
A
#
# COMPACT_ATOMS: atom_id res chain seq x y z
N MET A 1 -34.23 -62.32 7.39
CA MET A 1 -34.09 -61.70 6.07
C MET A 1 -35.05 -60.53 6.02
N THR A 2 -34.57 -59.34 6.37
CA THR A 2 -35.22 -58.04 6.20
C THR A 2 -34.08 -57.01 6.14
N PRO A 3 -34.15 -56.02 5.24
CA PRO A 3 -32.98 -55.29 4.77
C PRO A 3 -32.60 -54.11 5.69
N GLU A 4 -31.32 -53.78 5.68
CA GLU A 4 -30.71 -52.60 6.32
C GLU A 4 -31.32 -51.29 5.76
N PRO A 5 -31.56 -50.26 6.60
CA PRO A 5 -32.01 -48.95 6.14
C PRO A 5 -30.84 -48.14 5.52
N PRO A 6 -31.11 -47.25 4.55
CA PRO A 6 -30.07 -46.45 3.91
C PRO A 6 -29.49 -45.39 4.87
N PRO A 7 -28.21 -44.99 4.71
CA PRO A 7 -27.58 -44.00 5.58
C PRO A 7 -28.17 -42.60 5.37
N ALA A 8 -28.53 -41.96 6.49
CA ALA A 8 -29.02 -40.58 6.54
C ALA A 8 -27.94 -39.62 6.02
N GLN A 9 -28.20 -38.99 4.88
CA GLN A 9 -27.41 -37.89 4.34
C GLN A 9 -27.88 -36.56 4.97
N TYR A 10 -26.95 -35.86 5.62
CA TYR A 10 -27.01 -34.46 6.05
C TYR A 10 -28.07 -34.07 7.08
N GLY A 11 -27.83 -34.43 8.35
CA GLY A 11 -28.49 -33.87 9.51
C GLY A 11 -27.57 -32.98 10.36
N THR A 12 -27.13 -31.82 9.83
CA THR A 12 -26.61 -30.69 10.63
C THR A 12 -26.58 -29.42 9.77
N VAL A 13 -27.76 -28.85 9.52
CA VAL A 13 -27.88 -27.43 9.14
C VAL A 13 -28.75 -26.77 10.20
N LEU A 14 -28.11 -26.07 11.13
CA LEU A 14 -28.78 -25.19 12.07
C LEU A 14 -29.17 -23.89 11.34
N PRO A 15 -30.36 -23.31 11.61
CA PRO A 15 -30.85 -22.15 10.90
C PRO A 15 -30.06 -20.89 11.26
N MET A 16 -29.58 -20.14 10.26
CA MET A 16 -29.09 -18.76 10.43
C MET A 16 -30.27 -17.81 10.73
N ARG A 17 -30.77 -17.83 11.96
CA ARG A 17 -31.52 -16.70 12.53
C ARG A 17 -31.13 -16.50 13.98
N GLY A 18 -30.05 -15.73 14.19
CA GLY A 18 -29.89 -14.89 15.37
C GLY A 18 -30.39 -13.50 15.01
N GLY A 19 -31.36 -12.98 15.78
CA GLY A 19 -32.18 -11.82 15.42
C GLY A 19 -31.39 -10.59 15.01
N SER A 20 -31.56 -10.18 13.75
CA SER A 20 -31.44 -8.78 13.38
C SER A 20 -32.65 -8.03 13.96
N ALA A 21 -32.41 -6.92 14.63
CA ALA A 21 -33.41 -5.90 14.86
C ALA A 21 -34.21 -5.65 13.56
N PRO A 22 -35.52 -5.31 13.62
CA PRO A 22 -36.31 -5.07 12.43
C PRO A 22 -35.59 -4.00 11.59
N ILE A 23 -35.05 -4.41 10.45
CA ILE A 23 -34.59 -3.49 9.42
C ILE A 23 -35.85 -2.75 9.01
N GLU A 24 -35.94 -1.45 9.32
CA GLU A 24 -36.97 -0.61 8.75
C GLU A 24 -36.89 -0.77 7.22
N ASN A 25 -37.91 -1.40 6.64
CA ASN A 25 -37.99 -1.80 5.23
C ASN A 25 -38.21 -0.60 4.31
N ALA A 26 -37.38 0.43 4.41
CA ALA A 26 -37.34 1.53 3.45
C ALA A 26 -36.08 1.39 2.58
N PRO A 27 -36.20 1.40 1.24
CA PRO A 27 -35.03 1.46 0.36
C PRO A 27 -34.12 2.64 0.74
N PRO A 28 -32.78 2.50 0.66
CA PRO A 28 -31.85 3.57 1.02
C PRO A 28 -32.20 4.90 0.35
N ASN A 29 -32.46 5.93 1.15
CA ASN A 29 -32.82 7.27 0.69
C ASN A 29 -32.28 8.33 1.66
N ASP A 30 -32.27 9.58 1.21
CA ASP A 30 -31.97 10.76 2.02
C ASP A 30 -32.81 11.93 1.51
N LEU A 31 -33.99 12.11 2.10
CA LEU A 31 -34.97 13.07 1.62
C LEU A 31 -34.52 14.52 1.83
N GLU A 32 -33.74 14.79 2.88
CA GLU A 32 -33.21 16.13 3.14
C GLU A 32 -32.19 16.51 2.06
N ALA A 33 -31.30 15.59 1.69
CA ALA A 33 -30.37 15.79 0.58
C ALA A 33 -31.10 15.98 -0.75
N GLU A 34 -32.12 15.17 -1.06
CA GLU A 34 -32.90 15.35 -2.29
C GLU A 34 -33.58 16.71 -2.37
N GLN A 35 -34.17 17.18 -1.27
CA GLN A 35 -34.81 18.49 -1.19
C GLN A 35 -33.78 19.63 -1.36
N ALA A 36 -32.61 19.50 -0.73
CA ALA A 36 -31.52 20.46 -0.85
C ALA A 36 -30.99 20.55 -2.29
N VAL A 37 -30.91 19.45 -3.03
CA VAL A 37 -30.47 19.43 -4.43
C VAL A 37 -31.44 20.20 -5.32
N VAL A 38 -32.72 19.82 -5.35
CA VAL A 38 -33.69 20.49 -6.24
C VAL A 38 -33.95 21.93 -5.80
N GLY A 39 -33.86 22.22 -4.49
CA GLY A 39 -33.90 23.57 -3.94
C GLY A 39 -32.73 24.43 -4.41
N ALA A 40 -31.50 23.90 -4.37
CA ALA A 40 -30.31 24.63 -4.77
C ALA A 40 -30.32 24.95 -6.27
N MET A 41 -30.79 24.01 -7.10
CA MET A 41 -30.96 24.20 -8.54
C MET A 41 -31.98 25.31 -8.89
N MET A 42 -32.95 25.59 -8.02
CA MET A 42 -33.90 26.70 -8.16
C MET A 42 -33.37 28.03 -7.59
N LEU A 43 -32.34 27.99 -6.75
CA LEU A 43 -31.72 29.18 -6.15
C LEU A 43 -30.58 29.73 -7.01
N ALA A 44 -29.80 28.84 -7.62
CA ALA A 44 -28.56 29.16 -8.30
C ALA A 44 -28.49 28.41 -9.65
N PRO A 45 -28.73 29.09 -10.79
CA PRO A 45 -28.78 28.43 -12.10
C PRO A 45 -27.45 27.81 -12.57
N ASP A 46 -26.31 28.29 -12.05
CA ASP A 46 -24.96 27.77 -12.28
C ASP A 46 -24.77 26.37 -11.67
N VAL A 47 -25.43 26.10 -10.54
CA VAL A 47 -25.42 24.80 -9.86
C VAL A 47 -26.08 23.70 -10.69
N ILE A 48 -26.98 24.05 -11.62
CA ILE A 48 -27.70 23.06 -12.45
C ILE A 48 -26.72 22.20 -13.26
N ALA A 49 -25.66 22.79 -13.81
CA ALA A 49 -24.65 22.08 -14.58
C ALA A 49 -23.81 21.14 -13.69
N GLU A 50 -23.43 21.62 -12.49
CA GLU A 50 -22.65 20.84 -11.52
C GLU A 50 -23.43 19.63 -11.00
N VAL A 51 -24.70 19.81 -10.65
CA VAL A 51 -25.58 18.71 -10.20
C VAL A 51 -25.82 17.70 -11.32
N SER A 52 -26.04 18.17 -12.56
CA SER A 52 -26.27 17.31 -13.73
C SER A 52 -25.05 16.44 -14.06
N ALA A 53 -23.83 16.91 -13.75
CA ALA A 53 -22.61 16.11 -13.90
C ALA A 53 -22.49 15.01 -12.83
N VAL A 54 -23.15 15.18 -11.68
CA VAL A 54 -23.05 14.26 -10.55
C VAL A 54 -24.14 13.21 -10.56
N MET A 55 -25.41 13.60 -10.72
CA MET A 55 -26.59 12.71 -10.61
C MET A 55 -27.63 12.95 -11.71
N ALA A 56 -28.35 11.89 -12.08
CA ALA A 56 -29.49 11.97 -12.99
C ALA A 56 -30.81 12.22 -12.24
N PRO A 57 -31.87 12.74 -12.89
CA PRO A 57 -33.20 12.85 -12.27
C PRO A 57 -33.72 11.54 -11.66
N ALA A 58 -33.45 10.40 -12.32
CA ALA A 58 -33.84 9.06 -11.87
C ALA A 58 -33.09 8.58 -10.60
N ASP A 59 -32.06 9.30 -10.15
CA ASP A 59 -31.37 8.98 -8.88
C ASP A 59 -32.16 9.45 -7.65
N HIS A 60 -33.23 10.24 -7.80
CA HIS A 60 -34.11 10.59 -6.69
C HIS A 60 -34.93 9.38 -6.23
N TYR A 61 -35.15 9.25 -4.92
CA TYR A 61 -36.05 8.26 -4.35
C TYR A 61 -37.51 8.68 -4.49
N ARG A 62 -37.81 9.99 -4.38
CA ARG A 62 -39.17 10.51 -4.56
C ARG A 62 -39.43 10.84 -6.04
N PRO A 63 -40.49 10.25 -6.65
CA PRO A 63 -40.88 10.59 -8.03
C PRO A 63 -41.21 12.08 -8.23
N ALA A 64 -41.67 12.75 -7.18
CA ALA A 64 -41.91 14.19 -7.22
C ALA A 64 -40.61 14.99 -7.43
N HIS A 65 -39.51 14.59 -6.79
CA HIS A 65 -38.21 15.25 -6.94
C HIS A 65 -37.57 14.94 -8.30
N GLU A 66 -37.71 13.72 -8.78
CA GLU A 66 -37.35 13.34 -10.16
C GLU A 66 -38.06 14.22 -11.19
N THR A 67 -39.38 14.36 -11.06
CA THR A 67 -40.19 15.20 -11.97
C THR A 67 -39.78 16.66 -11.91
N ILE A 68 -39.54 17.20 -10.70
CA ILE A 68 -39.08 18.58 -10.50
C ILE A 68 -37.69 18.77 -11.13
N HIS A 69 -36.75 17.85 -10.90
CA HIS A 69 -35.40 17.90 -11.47
C HIS A 69 -35.45 17.86 -13.00
N GLN A 70 -36.23 16.95 -13.59
CA GLN A 70 -36.40 16.88 -15.03
C GLN A 70 -36.95 18.20 -15.62
N SER A 71 -37.98 18.77 -15.00
CA SER A 71 -38.55 20.06 -15.43
C SER A 71 -37.57 21.24 -15.28
N ILE A 72 -36.66 21.19 -14.31
CA ILE A 72 -35.56 22.15 -14.19
C ILE A 72 -34.62 22.04 -15.39
N LEU A 73 -34.22 20.83 -15.78
CA LEU A 73 -33.36 20.60 -16.94
C LEU A 73 -34.03 21.04 -18.24
N ASP A 74 -35.32 20.77 -18.40
CA ASP A 74 -36.08 21.17 -19.59
C ASP A 74 -36.13 22.70 -19.75
N LEU A 75 -36.34 23.44 -18.65
CA LEU A 75 -36.32 24.91 -18.65
C LEU A 75 -34.92 25.46 -18.89
N HIS A 76 -33.91 24.88 -18.25
CA HIS A 76 -32.51 25.28 -18.42
C HIS A 76 -32.02 25.06 -19.85
N GLY A 77 -32.37 23.92 -20.47
CA GLY A 77 -32.05 23.63 -21.87
C GLY A 77 -32.76 24.55 -22.87
N GLN A 78 -33.89 25.15 -22.49
CA GLN A 78 -34.58 26.18 -23.26
C GLN A 78 -34.04 27.60 -23.01
N GLY A 79 -33.00 27.75 -22.18
CA GLY A 79 -32.44 29.05 -21.79
C GLY A 79 -33.40 29.92 -20.96
N LYS A 80 -34.40 29.31 -20.31
CA LYS A 80 -35.37 30.01 -19.46
C LYS A 80 -34.86 30.07 -18.03
N ALA A 81 -35.28 31.11 -17.29
CA ALA A 81 -34.98 31.24 -15.87
C ALA A 81 -35.54 30.04 -15.09
N VAL A 82 -34.76 29.52 -14.16
CA VAL A 82 -35.16 28.42 -13.28
C VAL A 82 -35.26 28.99 -11.87
N ASP A 83 -36.50 29.21 -11.43
CA ASP A 83 -36.86 29.67 -10.10
C ASP A 83 -38.24 29.09 -9.72
N PRO A 84 -38.66 29.11 -8.44
CA PRO A 84 -39.91 28.49 -8.00
C PRO A 84 -41.18 28.99 -8.73
N ILE A 85 -41.19 30.23 -9.20
CA ILE A 85 -42.32 30.82 -9.89
C ILE A 85 -42.34 30.32 -11.33
N THR A 86 -41.22 30.42 -12.04
CA THR A 86 -41.11 29.97 -13.44
C THR A 86 -41.31 28.47 -13.56
N LEU A 87 -40.70 27.69 -12.67
CA LEU A 87 -40.90 26.25 -12.59
C LEU A 87 -42.35 25.90 -12.22
N GLY A 88 -42.94 26.63 -11.27
CA GLY A 88 -44.34 26.46 -10.88
C GLY A 88 -45.32 26.68 -12.04
N HIS A 89 -45.07 27.67 -12.90
CA HIS A 89 -45.88 27.90 -14.10
C HIS A 89 -45.66 26.80 -15.15
N HIS A 90 -44.42 26.36 -15.35
CA HIS A 90 -44.12 25.27 -16.28
C HIS A 90 -44.80 23.96 -15.89
N LEU A 91 -44.75 23.60 -14.60
CA LEU A 91 -45.41 22.40 -14.06
C LEU A 91 -46.94 22.48 -14.12
N ASP A 92 -47.51 23.70 -14.06
CA ASP A 92 -48.96 23.95 -14.19
C ASP A 92 -49.41 23.72 -15.64
N GLN A 93 -48.63 24.26 -16.60
CA GLN A 93 -48.87 24.08 -18.04
C GLN A 93 -48.77 22.62 -18.48
N THR A 94 -47.89 21.83 -17.87
CA THR A 94 -47.72 20.40 -18.14
C THR A 94 -48.67 19.51 -17.32
N GLY A 95 -49.50 20.10 -16.45
CA GLY A 95 -50.53 19.39 -15.69
C GLY A 95 -50.01 18.49 -14.56
N VAL A 96 -48.75 18.66 -14.14
CA VAL A 96 -48.12 17.82 -13.09
C VAL A 96 -47.87 18.57 -11.78
N LEU A 97 -48.13 19.88 -11.71
CA LEU A 97 -47.93 20.73 -10.52
C LEU A 97 -48.57 20.15 -9.25
N THR A 98 -49.81 19.65 -9.33
CA THR A 98 -50.51 19.05 -8.18
C THR A 98 -49.84 17.75 -7.72
N LYS A 99 -49.24 16.97 -8.64
CA LYS A 99 -48.58 15.70 -8.34
C LYS A 99 -47.25 15.87 -7.59
N VAL A 100 -46.59 17.01 -7.78
CA VAL A 100 -45.31 17.32 -7.14
C VAL A 100 -45.47 18.14 -5.85
N GLY A 101 -46.69 18.35 -5.35
CA GLY A 101 -46.96 19.04 -4.09
C GLY A 101 -47.38 20.51 -4.21
N GLY A 102 -47.57 21.02 -5.43
CA GLY A 102 -48.05 22.38 -5.70
C GLY A 102 -47.01 23.48 -5.51
N LYS A 103 -47.40 24.73 -5.79
CA LYS A 103 -46.49 25.90 -5.75
C LYS A 103 -45.85 26.12 -4.38
N SER A 104 -46.58 25.84 -3.30
CA SER A 104 -46.07 25.94 -1.92
C SER A 104 -44.92 24.97 -1.63
N TYR A 105 -44.91 23.80 -2.25
CA TYR A 105 -43.84 22.83 -2.05
C TYR A 105 -42.52 23.30 -2.70
N LEU A 106 -42.58 23.92 -3.88
CA LEU A 106 -41.38 24.48 -4.54
C LEU A 106 -40.69 25.54 -3.67
N HIS A 107 -41.46 26.40 -3.01
CA HIS A 107 -40.91 27.36 -2.05
C HIS A 107 -40.34 26.67 -0.81
N THR A 108 -40.94 25.58 -0.35
CA THR A 108 -40.42 24.78 0.77
C THR A 108 -39.07 24.16 0.44
N LEU A 109 -38.90 23.64 -0.79
CA LEU A 109 -37.64 23.08 -1.27
C LEU A 109 -36.52 24.12 -1.28
N VAL A 110 -36.81 25.35 -1.71
CA VAL A 110 -35.84 26.45 -1.67
C VAL A 110 -35.45 26.83 -0.25
N GLN A 111 -36.40 26.82 0.70
CA GLN A 111 -36.09 27.11 2.12
C GLN A 111 -35.31 25.99 2.81
N ALA A 112 -35.38 24.76 2.30
CA ALA A 112 -34.66 23.62 2.85
C ALA A 112 -33.15 23.64 2.52
N VAL A 113 -32.68 24.56 1.66
CA VAL A 113 -31.29 24.63 1.23
C VAL A 113 -30.45 25.43 2.24
N PRO A 114 -29.46 24.80 2.92
CA PRO A 114 -28.58 25.53 3.84
C PRO A 114 -27.62 26.48 3.09
N THR A 115 -27.09 26.03 1.95
CA THR A 115 -26.28 26.81 1.01
C THR A 115 -26.31 26.15 -0.36
N ALA A 116 -26.51 26.94 -1.42
CA ALA A 116 -26.51 26.44 -2.79
C ALA A 116 -25.11 25.96 -3.23
N ALA A 117 -24.04 26.46 -2.61
CA ALA A 117 -22.65 26.09 -2.93
C ALA A 117 -22.32 24.61 -2.63
N ASN A 118 -23.11 23.94 -1.77
CA ASN A 118 -22.90 22.53 -1.42
C ASN A 118 -23.77 21.56 -2.24
N ALA A 119 -24.44 22.04 -3.30
CA ALA A 119 -25.37 21.23 -4.07
C ALA A 119 -24.73 19.98 -4.69
N ALA A 120 -23.49 20.07 -5.19
CA ALA A 120 -22.75 18.91 -5.69
C ALA A 120 -22.52 17.85 -4.59
N TYR A 121 -22.21 18.28 -3.37
CA TYR A 121 -22.05 17.39 -2.21
C TYR A 121 -23.37 16.68 -1.85
N TYR A 122 -24.50 17.40 -1.83
CA TYR A 122 -25.80 16.78 -1.61
C TYR A 122 -26.19 15.82 -2.75
N ALA A 123 -25.85 16.15 -4.00
CA ALA A 123 -26.05 15.29 -5.16
C ALA A 123 -25.25 13.98 -5.06
N GLU A 124 -24.01 14.02 -4.55
CA GLU A 124 -23.21 12.81 -4.29
C GLU A 124 -23.86 11.89 -3.24
N ILE A 125 -24.46 12.47 -2.18
CA ILE A 125 -25.22 11.70 -1.18
C ILE A 125 -26.39 10.97 -1.85
N VAL A 126 -27.21 11.69 -2.63
CA VAL A 126 -28.37 11.11 -3.33
C VAL A 126 -27.94 10.02 -4.30
N ARG A 127 -26.89 10.26 -5.10
CA ARG A 127 -26.31 9.26 -6.01
C ARG A 127 -25.80 8.02 -5.28
N GLY A 128 -25.12 8.19 -4.15
CA GLY A 128 -24.64 7.08 -3.33
C GLY A 128 -25.79 6.21 -2.80
N LYS A 129 -26.93 6.81 -2.43
CA LYS A 129 -28.14 6.07 -2.04
C LYS A 129 -28.81 5.39 -3.25
N ALA A 130 -28.86 6.05 -4.40
CA ALA A 130 -29.40 5.49 -5.64
C ALA A 130 -28.62 4.27 -6.12
N GLN A 131 -27.28 4.30 -6.05
CA GLN A 131 -26.43 3.15 -6.34
C GLN A 131 -26.75 1.96 -5.43
N ARG A 132 -26.93 2.21 -4.12
CA ARG A 132 -27.34 1.15 -3.18
C ARG A 132 -28.73 0.58 -3.52
N ARG A 133 -29.70 1.42 -3.92
CA ARG A 133 -31.02 0.95 -4.39
C ARG A 133 -30.90 0.07 -5.63
N ARG A 134 -30.09 0.48 -6.62
CA ARG A 134 -29.82 -0.33 -7.82
C ARG A 134 -29.17 -1.67 -7.49
N SER A 135 -28.23 -1.69 -6.54
CA SER A 135 -27.62 -2.96 -6.07
C SER A 135 -28.63 -3.87 -5.38
N ILE A 136 -29.53 -3.31 -4.56
CA ILE A 136 -30.61 -4.08 -3.91
C ILE A 136 -31.57 -4.64 -4.96
N GLU A 137 -31.95 -3.84 -5.96
CA GLU A 137 -32.81 -4.26 -7.06
C GLU A 137 -32.16 -5.35 -7.92
N ALA A 138 -30.87 -5.20 -8.25
CA ALA A 138 -30.10 -6.22 -8.95
C ALA A 138 -30.03 -7.52 -8.13
N GLY A 139 -29.74 -7.45 -6.83
CA GLY A 139 -29.75 -8.60 -5.94
C GLY A 139 -31.14 -9.27 -5.86
N THR A 140 -32.21 -8.47 -5.81
CA THR A 140 -33.59 -8.98 -5.79
C THR A 140 -33.94 -9.70 -7.09
N ARG A 141 -33.53 -9.15 -8.24
CA ARG A 141 -33.71 -9.78 -9.56
C ARG A 141 -32.94 -11.09 -9.68
N ILE A 142 -31.71 -11.15 -9.17
CA ILE A 142 -30.91 -12.39 -9.14
C ILE A 142 -31.59 -13.46 -8.29
N VAL A 143 -32.11 -13.10 -7.11
CA VAL A 143 -32.85 -14.03 -6.24
C VAL A 143 -34.12 -14.52 -6.93
N GLN A 144 -34.87 -13.63 -7.59
CA GLN A 144 -36.07 -14.00 -8.35
C GLN A 144 -35.78 -14.92 -9.54
N ALA A 145 -34.71 -14.62 -10.30
CA ALA A 145 -34.25 -15.46 -11.40
C ALA A 145 -33.83 -16.85 -10.89
N GLY A 146 -33.10 -16.93 -9.78
CA GLY A 146 -32.70 -18.21 -9.18
C GLY A 146 -33.85 -19.04 -8.58
N MET A 147 -35.01 -18.42 -8.32
CA MET A 147 -36.19 -19.09 -7.77
C MET A 147 -37.22 -19.49 -8.83
N THR A 148 -37.05 -19.07 -10.09
CA THR A 148 -38.00 -19.37 -11.17
C THR A 148 -37.65 -20.73 -11.80
N PRO A 149 -38.57 -21.71 -11.80
CA PRO A 149 -38.36 -22.97 -12.52
C PRO A 149 -38.20 -22.69 -14.02
N ASP A 150 -37.23 -23.35 -14.66
CA ASP A 150 -36.86 -23.20 -16.09
C ASP A 150 -36.01 -21.97 -16.48
N THR A 151 -35.48 -21.20 -15.53
CA THR A 151 -34.50 -20.15 -15.83
C THR A 151 -33.21 -20.74 -16.39
N THR A 152 -32.78 -20.28 -17.57
CA THR A 152 -31.56 -20.76 -18.22
C THR A 152 -30.31 -20.07 -17.69
N ASP A 153 -29.15 -20.68 -17.93
CA ASP A 153 -27.83 -20.10 -17.68
C ASP A 153 -27.59 -18.76 -18.39
N GLU A 154 -28.38 -18.45 -19.42
CA GLU A 154 -28.33 -17.19 -20.18
C GLU A 154 -29.16 -16.11 -19.47
N ASP A 155 -30.36 -16.46 -19.00
CA ASP A 155 -31.23 -15.57 -18.20
C ASP A 155 -30.55 -15.17 -16.87
N LEU A 156 -29.86 -16.11 -16.22
CA LEU A 156 -29.05 -15.85 -15.02
C LEU A 156 -27.86 -14.93 -15.32
N ARG A 157 -27.22 -15.07 -16.50
CA ARG A 157 -26.13 -14.19 -16.93
C ARG A 157 -26.61 -12.79 -17.30
N GLU A 158 -27.78 -12.68 -17.92
CA GLU A 158 -28.41 -11.39 -18.23
C GLU A 158 -28.79 -10.65 -16.94
N ALA A 159 -29.35 -11.35 -15.96
CA ALA A 159 -29.61 -10.82 -14.62
C ALA A 159 -28.33 -10.36 -13.89
N LEU A 160 -27.17 -10.98 -14.17
CA LEU A 160 -25.86 -10.59 -13.66
C LEU A 160 -25.21 -9.43 -14.44
N ALA A 161 -25.57 -9.23 -15.73
CA ALA A 161 -24.93 -8.26 -16.61
C ALA A 161 -25.40 -6.81 -16.39
N LEU A 162 -26.62 -6.60 -15.89
CA LEU A 162 -27.24 -5.27 -15.74
C LEU A 162 -26.73 -4.44 -14.53
N GLY A 163 -25.70 -4.91 -13.82
CA GLY A 163 -24.97 -4.11 -12.82
C GLY A 163 -23.93 -3.15 -13.42
N ALA A 164 -23.63 -3.29 -14.72
CA ALA A 164 -22.70 -2.45 -15.46
C ALA A 164 -23.34 -2.03 -16.79
N GLU A 165 -24.33 -1.14 -16.75
CA GLU A 165 -24.76 -0.45 -17.98
C GLU A 165 -23.67 0.53 -18.41
N THR A 166 -22.75 0.04 -19.24
CA THR A 166 -22.22 0.86 -20.33
C THR A 166 -23.26 0.77 -21.44
N VAL A 167 -23.92 1.88 -21.74
CA VAL A 167 -24.89 1.97 -22.84
C VAL A 167 -24.19 1.49 -24.12
N PRO A 168 -24.64 0.41 -24.77
CA PRO A 168 -24.02 -0.09 -26.00
C PRO A 168 -24.28 0.92 -27.12
N GLY A 169 -23.30 1.79 -27.39
CA GLY A 169 -23.32 2.71 -28.52
C GLY A 169 -22.74 4.09 -28.24
N THR A 170 -22.68 4.52 -26.99
CA THR A 170 -22.03 5.78 -26.60
C THR A 170 -20.63 5.50 -26.07
N TRP A 171 -19.66 6.27 -26.56
CA TRP A 171 -18.35 6.33 -25.95
C TRP A 171 -18.46 7.11 -24.65
N SER A 172 -17.81 6.62 -23.59
CA SER A 172 -17.60 7.38 -22.36
C SER A 172 -16.51 8.43 -22.61
N ASP A 173 -16.49 9.49 -21.80
CA ASP A 173 -15.42 10.50 -21.87
C ASP A 173 -14.04 9.84 -21.72
N LEU A 174 -13.09 10.32 -22.52
CA LEU A 174 -11.72 9.83 -22.50
C LEU A 174 -11.07 10.13 -21.15
N ILE A 175 -10.51 9.10 -20.52
CA ILE A 175 -9.72 9.28 -19.29
C ILE A 175 -8.28 9.58 -19.74
N PRO A 176 -7.71 10.75 -19.42
CA PRO A 176 -6.32 11.03 -19.77
C PRO A 176 -5.41 9.90 -19.31
N LEU A 177 -4.46 9.49 -20.15
CA LEU A 177 -3.45 8.47 -19.82
C LEU A 177 -2.64 8.78 -18.53
N SER A 178 -2.77 10.00 -17.99
CA SER A 178 -2.12 10.49 -16.77
C SER A 178 -3.01 10.53 -15.52
N HIS A 179 -4.22 9.95 -15.51
CA HIS A 179 -5.06 9.96 -14.31
C HIS A 179 -4.46 9.08 -13.20
N ARG A 180 -4.01 9.71 -12.10
CA ARG A 180 -3.58 9.01 -10.89
C ARG A 180 -4.79 8.80 -9.98
N PRO A 181 -5.05 7.58 -9.48
CA PRO A 181 -6.11 7.36 -8.52
C PRO A 181 -5.86 8.18 -7.25
N LYS A 182 -6.92 8.70 -6.65
CA LYS A 182 -6.82 9.34 -5.32
C LYS A 182 -6.47 8.26 -4.30
N LEU A 183 -5.29 8.40 -3.69
CA LEU A 183 -4.78 7.45 -2.70
C LEU A 183 -5.38 7.72 -1.31
N PRO A 184 -5.53 6.69 -0.46
CA PRO A 184 -5.97 6.88 0.91
C PRO A 184 -4.99 7.73 1.71
N GLY A 185 -5.48 8.49 2.70
CA GLY A 185 -4.62 9.18 3.65
C GLY A 185 -4.02 8.21 4.67
N PHE A 186 -2.84 8.53 5.21
CA PHE A 186 -2.19 7.69 6.21
C PHE A 186 -3.03 7.55 7.50
N PRO A 187 -3.30 6.33 7.98
CA PRO A 187 -4.20 6.09 9.12
C PRO A 187 -3.46 6.32 10.45
N THR A 188 -3.21 7.57 10.83
CA THR A 188 -2.41 7.92 12.03
C THR A 188 -2.94 7.37 13.35
N HIS A 189 -4.26 7.10 13.46
CA HIS A 189 -4.91 6.57 14.66
C HIS A 189 -4.55 5.13 15.00
N VAL A 190 -3.91 4.40 14.07
CA VAL A 190 -3.45 3.02 14.29
C VAL A 190 -2.27 2.93 15.24
N PHE A 191 -1.55 4.04 15.44
CA PHE A 191 -0.41 4.10 16.36
C PHE A 191 -0.88 4.28 17.80
N PRO A 192 -0.09 3.80 18.79
CA PRO A 192 -0.29 4.18 20.18
C PRO A 192 -0.29 5.71 20.35
N ASP A 193 -1.09 6.22 21.28
CA ASP A 193 -1.35 7.66 21.45
C ASP A 193 -0.11 8.54 21.38
N TRP A 194 0.97 8.15 22.05
CA TRP A 194 2.20 8.93 22.11
C TRP A 194 2.87 9.08 20.74
N LEU A 195 2.79 8.05 19.91
CA LEU A 195 3.38 8.03 18.58
C LEU A 195 2.44 8.70 17.57
N ALA A 196 1.13 8.45 17.67
CA ALA A 196 0.12 9.12 16.85
C ALA A 196 0.19 10.65 17.01
N GLN A 197 0.27 11.13 18.26
CA GLN A 197 0.40 12.56 18.57
C GLN A 197 1.69 13.16 17.99
N TYR A 198 2.82 12.47 18.11
CA TYR A 198 4.08 12.98 17.57
C TYR A 198 4.09 12.99 16.04
N VAL A 199 3.60 11.92 15.39
CA VAL A 199 3.47 11.86 13.93
C VAL A 199 2.60 13.00 13.41
N ALA A 200 1.44 13.24 14.02
CA ALA A 200 0.56 14.33 13.65
C ALA A 200 1.19 15.71 13.89
N ALA A 201 1.86 15.90 15.03
CA ALA A 201 2.51 17.16 15.38
C ALA A 201 3.69 17.48 14.43
N VAL A 202 4.53 16.49 14.10
CA VAL A 202 5.62 16.67 13.14
C VAL A 202 5.07 16.97 11.75
N ALA A 203 4.01 16.29 11.32
CA ALA A 203 3.36 16.55 10.04
C ALA A 203 2.80 17.98 9.97
N GLU A 204 2.18 18.47 11.04
CA GLU A 204 1.70 19.85 11.15
C GLU A 204 2.87 20.85 11.19
N GLU A 205 3.84 20.73 12.09
CA GLU A 205 4.97 21.68 12.17
C GLU A 205 5.72 21.79 10.83
N THR A 206 6.00 20.65 10.22
CA THR A 206 6.75 20.61 8.96
C THR A 206 5.86 20.82 7.74
N GLN A 207 4.53 20.89 7.89
CA GLN A 207 3.57 20.99 6.79
C GLN A 207 3.87 19.96 5.70
N THR A 208 4.01 18.71 6.11
CA THR A 208 4.19 17.54 5.25
C THR A 208 3.04 16.55 5.44
N PRO A 209 2.79 15.65 4.48
CA PRO A 209 1.79 14.59 4.66
C PRO A 209 2.13 13.72 5.87
N PRO A 210 1.14 13.31 6.69
CA PRO A 210 1.37 12.39 7.81
C PRO A 210 2.04 11.09 7.41
N ASP A 211 1.87 10.68 6.16
CA ASP A 211 2.47 9.51 5.50
C ASP A 211 4.00 9.48 5.64
N LEU A 212 4.67 10.63 5.55
CA LEU A 212 6.12 10.73 5.67
C LEU A 212 6.57 10.39 7.10
N ALA A 213 5.99 11.05 8.10
CA ALA A 213 6.30 10.80 9.50
C ALA A 213 5.83 9.40 9.95
N GLY A 214 4.65 8.96 9.52
CA GLY A 214 4.08 7.66 9.86
C GLY A 214 4.86 6.48 9.27
N THR A 215 5.30 6.57 8.01
CA THR A 215 6.16 5.54 7.41
C THR A 215 7.52 5.48 8.11
N LEU A 216 8.12 6.63 8.43
CA LEU A 216 9.37 6.69 9.19
C LEU A 216 9.21 6.20 10.63
N ALA A 217 8.05 6.40 11.27
CA ALA A 217 7.76 5.87 12.59
C ALA A 217 7.86 4.34 12.61
N LEU A 218 7.30 3.65 11.60
CA LEU A 218 7.44 2.20 11.46
C LEU A 218 8.89 1.78 11.26
N SER A 219 9.66 2.50 10.43
CA SER A 219 11.10 2.25 10.25
C SER A 219 11.91 2.48 11.54
N VAL A 220 11.56 3.50 12.34
CA VAL A 220 12.21 3.78 13.62
C VAL A 220 11.93 2.69 14.64
N LEU A 221 10.67 2.24 14.75
CA LEU A 221 10.33 1.10 15.60
C LEU A 221 11.04 -0.18 15.14
N ALA A 222 11.10 -0.44 13.83
CA ALA A 222 11.81 -1.57 13.25
C ALA A 222 13.32 -1.51 13.50
N ALA A 223 13.93 -0.32 13.49
CA ALA A 223 15.34 -0.13 13.84
C ALA A 223 15.59 -0.30 15.34
N ALA A 224 14.65 0.15 16.19
CA ALA A 224 14.68 0.00 17.64
C ALA A 224 14.52 -1.46 18.09
N ALA A 225 13.67 -2.23 17.42
CA ALA A 225 13.30 -3.59 17.80
C ALA A 225 13.96 -4.73 16.98
N GLY A 226 14.43 -4.42 15.77
CA GLY A 226 14.91 -5.39 14.79
C GLY A 226 16.03 -6.29 15.32
N GLY A 227 15.95 -7.58 14.99
CA GLY A 227 16.94 -8.59 15.40
C GLY A 227 16.81 -9.05 16.86
N ARG A 228 15.97 -8.38 17.66
CA ARG A 228 15.80 -8.66 19.10
C ARG A 228 14.40 -9.11 19.45
N SER A 229 13.51 -9.16 18.46
CA SER A 229 12.13 -9.65 18.61
C SER A 229 11.66 -10.34 17.33
N VAL A 230 10.81 -11.35 17.49
CA VAL A 230 10.17 -12.12 16.41
C VAL A 230 8.71 -12.37 16.76
N ILE A 231 7.85 -12.40 15.75
CA ILE A 231 6.43 -12.75 15.90
C ILE A 231 6.28 -14.22 15.54
N GLN A 232 5.71 -15.01 16.44
CA GLN A 232 5.28 -16.36 16.13
C GLN A 232 3.88 -16.30 15.53
N VAL A 233 3.79 -16.45 14.21
CA VAL A 233 2.52 -16.33 13.48
C VAL A 233 1.71 -17.61 13.64
N ARG A 234 2.21 -18.75 13.14
CA ARG A 234 1.56 -20.07 13.27
C ARG A 234 2.60 -21.20 13.30
N GLY A 235 2.48 -22.12 14.25
CA GLY A 235 3.38 -23.28 14.32
C GLY A 235 4.86 -22.86 14.41
N ARG A 236 5.66 -23.24 13.41
CA ARG A 236 7.09 -22.87 13.29
C ARG A 236 7.34 -21.60 12.46
N TRP A 237 6.31 -21.01 11.86
CA TRP A 237 6.45 -19.79 11.08
C TRP A 237 6.67 -18.60 12.02
N ARG A 238 7.83 -17.96 11.86
CA ARG A 238 8.22 -16.76 12.59
C ARG A 238 8.57 -15.64 11.62
N GLU A 239 8.23 -14.43 11.99
CA GLU A 239 8.57 -13.21 11.24
C GLU A 239 9.41 -12.28 12.12
N PRO A 240 10.57 -11.80 11.66
CA PRO A 240 11.37 -10.81 12.41
C PRO A 240 10.75 -9.41 12.31
N THR A 241 10.98 -8.56 13.31
CA THR A 241 10.37 -7.21 13.39
C THR A 241 11.01 -6.14 12.49
N ASN A 242 11.98 -6.49 11.64
CA ASN A 242 12.58 -5.54 10.72
C ASN A 242 11.70 -5.29 9.49
N LEU A 243 11.75 -4.06 8.96
CA LEU A 243 10.94 -3.61 7.84
C LEU A 243 11.78 -2.90 6.79
N PHE A 244 11.40 -3.04 5.52
CA PHE A 244 11.84 -2.15 4.45
C PHE A 244 10.66 -1.23 4.09
N ALA A 245 10.85 0.07 4.20
CA ALA A 245 9.82 1.06 3.89
C ALA A 245 10.42 2.21 3.09
N VAL A 246 9.68 2.66 2.09
CA VAL A 246 10.05 3.78 1.24
C VAL A 246 8.86 4.73 1.08
N VAL A 247 9.10 6.01 1.36
CA VAL A 247 8.15 7.08 1.09
C VAL A 247 8.73 8.00 0.02
N ALA A 248 7.99 8.18 -1.07
CA ALA A 248 8.41 8.99 -2.20
C ALA A 248 7.69 10.34 -2.21
N LEU A 249 8.46 11.41 -2.05
CA LEU A 249 7.99 12.79 -2.10
C LEU A 249 8.93 13.65 -2.95
N GLY A 250 8.33 14.52 -3.75
CA GLY A 250 9.06 15.44 -4.63
C GLY A 250 9.97 16.41 -3.86
N PRO A 251 10.81 17.16 -4.56
CA PRO A 251 11.67 18.17 -3.94
C PRO A 251 10.85 19.21 -3.14
N ALA A 252 11.53 19.92 -2.24
CA ALA A 252 10.94 20.94 -1.37
C ALA A 252 9.89 20.47 -0.35
N ASN A 253 9.63 19.16 -0.21
CA ASN A 253 8.69 18.59 0.79
C ASN A 253 9.29 18.41 2.20
N ARG A 254 10.35 19.17 2.55
CA ARG A 254 10.96 19.16 3.90
C ARG A 254 11.34 17.77 4.44
N LYS A 255 11.63 16.82 3.53
CA LYS A 255 11.94 15.41 3.85
C LYS A 255 13.02 15.27 4.93
N SER A 256 14.13 15.99 4.76
CA SER A 256 15.26 15.94 5.70
C SER A 256 14.90 16.43 7.11
N ALA A 257 13.97 17.40 7.23
CA ALA A 257 13.53 17.91 8.53
C ALA A 257 12.72 16.84 9.28
N VAL A 258 11.74 16.22 8.61
CA VAL A 258 10.96 15.11 9.19
C VAL A 258 11.88 13.92 9.48
N PHE A 259 12.79 13.60 8.58
CA PHE A 259 13.74 12.51 8.76
C PHE A 259 14.58 12.70 10.03
N SER A 260 15.13 13.89 10.23
CA SER A 260 15.92 14.23 11.42
C SER A 260 15.06 14.18 12.70
N ALA A 261 13.85 14.72 12.67
CA ALA A 261 12.94 14.71 13.82
C ALA A 261 12.50 13.29 14.22
N MET A 262 12.31 12.39 13.25
CA MET A 262 11.91 11.00 13.52
C MET A 262 13.09 10.14 13.97
N THR A 263 14.27 10.30 13.37
CA THR A 263 15.44 9.42 13.63
C THR A 263 16.32 9.86 14.80
N GLY A 264 16.23 11.12 15.24
CA GLY A 264 17.02 11.68 16.35
C GLY A 264 17.14 10.76 17.58
N PRO A 265 16.04 10.19 18.11
CA PRO A 265 16.11 9.33 19.29
C PRO A 265 16.92 8.04 19.10
N LEU A 266 17.07 7.54 17.87
CA LEU A 266 17.94 6.38 17.58
C LEU A 266 19.42 6.76 17.70
N TYR A 267 19.80 7.97 17.27
CA TYR A 267 21.16 8.47 17.45
C TYR A 267 21.47 8.71 18.93
N GLU A 268 20.52 9.24 19.70
CA GLU A 268 20.69 9.39 21.15
C GLU A 268 20.79 8.04 21.86
N ALA A 269 19.97 7.06 21.48
CA ALA A 269 20.10 5.70 21.99
C ALA A 269 21.45 5.05 21.64
N GLU A 270 21.93 5.22 20.41
CA GLU A 270 23.26 4.74 20.00
C GLU A 270 24.38 5.37 20.85
N LYS A 271 24.34 6.69 21.10
CA LYS A 271 25.31 7.36 21.98
C LYS A 271 25.30 6.76 23.38
N LEU A 272 24.12 6.54 23.96
CA LEU A 272 23.99 5.94 25.29
C LEU A 272 24.56 4.51 25.33
N LEU A 273 24.29 3.70 24.30
CA LEU A 273 24.86 2.35 24.19
C LEU A 273 26.38 2.38 24.11
N VAL A 274 26.95 3.30 23.31
CA VAL A 274 28.40 3.49 23.22
C VAL A 274 28.97 3.87 24.59
N THR A 275 28.34 4.78 25.32
CA THR A 275 28.79 5.17 26.67
C THR A 275 28.73 3.99 27.64
N GLN A 276 27.65 3.19 27.61
CA GLN A 276 27.49 2.00 28.46
C GLN A 276 28.47 0.87 28.13
N ALA A 277 28.89 0.76 26.86
CA ALA A 277 29.85 -0.24 26.40
C ALA A 277 31.31 0.18 26.58
N ALA A 278 31.60 1.49 26.69
CA ALA A 278 32.97 2.03 26.69
C ALA A 278 33.89 1.36 27.71
N GLY A 279 33.43 1.18 28.95
CA GLY A 279 34.23 0.51 29.99
C GLY A 279 34.56 -0.95 29.63
N ARG A 280 33.57 -1.71 29.15
CA ARG A 280 33.72 -3.11 28.74
C ARG A 280 34.64 -3.25 27.52
N ILE A 281 34.57 -2.31 26.57
CA ILE A 281 35.44 -2.28 25.38
C ILE A 281 36.89 -2.03 25.81
N VAL A 282 37.15 -0.99 26.62
CA VAL A 282 38.50 -0.67 27.09
C VAL A 282 39.12 -1.83 27.88
N GLU A 283 38.33 -2.46 28.76
CA GLU A 283 38.78 -3.64 29.52
C GLU A 283 39.15 -4.81 28.60
N ALA A 284 38.31 -5.11 27.59
CA ALA A 284 38.56 -6.16 26.62
C ALA A 284 39.79 -5.87 25.74
N GLU A 285 39.95 -4.63 25.26
CA GLU A 285 41.11 -4.20 24.48
C GLU A 285 42.42 -4.37 25.25
N LEU A 286 42.44 -3.94 26.52
CA LEU A 286 43.60 -4.11 27.39
C LEU A 286 43.90 -5.60 27.63
N THR A 287 42.87 -6.41 27.85
CA THR A 287 43.01 -7.86 28.07
C THR A 287 43.59 -8.56 26.84
N VAL A 288 43.08 -8.27 25.64
CA VAL A 288 43.61 -8.79 24.37
C VAL A 288 45.06 -8.37 24.17
N LYS A 289 45.37 -7.08 24.40
CA LYS A 289 46.73 -6.56 24.26
C LYS A 289 47.71 -7.25 25.22
N MET A 290 47.33 -7.41 26.49
CA MET A 290 48.17 -8.10 27.48
C MET A 290 48.40 -9.57 27.12
N ALA A 291 47.36 -10.27 26.63
CA ALA A 291 47.47 -11.65 26.19
C ALA A 291 48.39 -11.78 24.96
N GLN A 292 48.27 -10.87 23.98
CA GLN A 292 49.13 -10.86 22.80
C GLN A 292 50.60 -10.59 23.19
N GLU A 293 50.86 -9.60 24.05
CA GLU A 293 52.22 -9.32 24.54
C GLU A 293 52.82 -10.51 25.32
N ALA A 294 52.00 -11.26 26.07
CA ALA A 294 52.44 -12.47 26.75
C ALA A 294 52.78 -13.59 25.75
N ALA A 295 51.94 -13.79 24.73
CA ALA A 295 52.16 -14.75 23.65
C ALA A 295 53.45 -14.41 22.86
N ASP A 296 53.65 -13.14 22.50
CA ASP A 296 54.83 -12.68 21.77
C ASP A 296 56.12 -12.88 22.59
N LYS A 297 56.08 -12.58 23.89
CA LYS A 297 57.21 -12.83 24.81
C LYS A 297 57.52 -14.31 24.94
N ALA A 298 56.50 -15.16 25.08
CA ALA A 298 56.67 -16.61 25.15
C ALA A 298 57.24 -17.17 23.84
N ALA A 299 56.76 -16.69 22.69
CA ALA A 299 57.27 -17.06 21.37
C ALA A 299 58.74 -16.66 21.19
N ALA A 300 59.12 -15.44 21.60
CA ALA A 300 60.52 -15.00 21.56
C ALA A 300 61.44 -15.83 22.47
N LYS A 301 60.95 -16.22 23.65
CA LYS A 301 61.67 -17.09 24.58
C LYS A 301 61.84 -18.50 24.00
N ALA A 302 60.79 -19.06 23.40
CA ALA A 302 60.84 -20.36 22.74
C ALA A 302 61.79 -20.36 21.53
N ALA A 303 61.82 -19.27 20.75
CA ALA A 303 62.69 -19.13 19.58
C ALA A 303 64.18 -19.09 19.93
N SER A 304 64.53 -18.54 21.10
CA SER A 304 65.91 -18.42 21.59
C SER A 304 66.38 -19.58 22.48
N ALA A 305 65.52 -20.56 22.76
CA ALA A 305 65.85 -21.72 23.58
C ALA A 305 66.47 -22.88 22.78
N ASP A 306 67.42 -23.57 23.42
CA ASP A 306 68.09 -24.78 22.93
C ASP A 306 68.04 -25.92 23.96
N GLY A 307 68.08 -27.16 23.49
CA GLY A 307 68.03 -28.35 24.36
C GLY A 307 66.61 -28.81 24.72
N PRO A 308 66.46 -29.74 25.68
CA PRO A 308 65.20 -30.44 25.97
C PRO A 308 64.08 -29.53 26.53
N GLU A 309 64.39 -28.30 26.96
CA GLU A 309 63.41 -27.33 27.46
C GLU A 309 62.65 -26.58 26.34
N LYS A 310 63.17 -26.64 25.10
CA LYS A 310 62.60 -25.93 23.94
C LYS A 310 61.16 -26.37 23.63
N ASP A 311 60.89 -27.67 23.66
CA ASP A 311 59.57 -28.21 23.32
C ASP A 311 58.49 -27.74 24.30
N GLY A 312 58.84 -27.60 25.60
CA GLY A 312 57.94 -27.07 26.62
C GLY A 312 57.61 -25.58 26.40
N LEU A 313 58.62 -24.78 26.05
CA LEU A 313 58.44 -23.34 25.78
C LEU A 313 57.65 -23.10 24.48
N VAL A 314 57.82 -23.95 23.46
CA VAL A 314 57.02 -23.90 22.23
C VAL A 314 55.55 -24.22 22.53
N ALA A 315 55.29 -25.25 23.34
CA ALA A 315 53.92 -25.59 23.75
C ALA A 315 53.26 -24.46 24.57
N GLU A 316 54.01 -23.82 25.48
CA GLU A 316 53.54 -22.66 26.25
C GLU A 316 53.21 -21.47 25.33
N ALA A 317 54.09 -21.15 24.37
CA ALA A 317 53.88 -20.07 23.41
C ALA A 317 52.66 -20.30 22.54
N ILE A 318 52.46 -21.54 22.06
CA ILE A 318 51.26 -21.92 21.30
C ILE A 318 50.00 -21.76 22.16
N GLY A 319 50.02 -22.23 23.41
CA GLY A 319 48.88 -22.10 24.33
C GLY A 319 48.50 -20.66 24.60
N LEU A 320 49.49 -19.78 24.81
CA LEU A 320 49.26 -18.34 25.00
C LEU A 320 48.76 -17.65 23.73
N ALA A 321 49.29 -18.01 22.57
CA ALA A 321 48.83 -17.49 21.28
C ALA A 321 47.37 -17.89 21.00
N GLN A 322 47.01 -19.16 21.26
CA GLN A 322 45.63 -19.64 21.13
C GLN A 322 44.69 -18.95 22.12
N ALA A 323 45.12 -18.74 23.36
CA ALA A 323 44.35 -18.02 24.36
C ALA A 323 44.12 -16.56 23.92
N ALA A 324 45.16 -15.87 23.41
CA ALA A 324 45.05 -14.51 22.90
C ALA A 324 44.10 -14.42 21.69
N GLU A 325 44.18 -15.38 20.76
CA GLU A 325 43.31 -15.44 19.57
C GLU A 325 41.83 -15.71 19.92
N SER A 326 41.58 -16.43 21.02
CA SER A 326 40.21 -16.71 21.49
C SER A 326 39.52 -15.51 22.14
N LEU A 327 40.28 -14.50 22.55
CA LEU A 327 39.73 -13.28 23.15
C LEU A 327 39.12 -12.39 22.06
N THR A 328 37.95 -11.83 22.36
CA THR A 328 37.24 -10.96 21.42
C THR A 328 36.95 -9.60 22.06
N VAL A 329 37.23 -8.54 21.32
CA VAL A 329 36.80 -7.19 21.71
C VAL A 329 35.38 -6.99 21.18
N PRO A 330 34.40 -6.65 22.05
CA PRO A 330 33.07 -6.34 21.59
C PRO A 330 33.13 -5.09 20.68
N PRO A 331 32.44 -5.10 19.53
CA PRO A 331 32.46 -3.95 18.64
C PRO A 331 31.76 -2.76 19.29
N ARG A 332 32.14 -1.56 18.86
CA ARG A 332 31.45 -0.34 19.28
C ARG A 332 29.98 -0.42 18.83
N PRO A 333 29.00 -0.22 19.72
CA PRO A 333 27.59 -0.26 19.37
C PRO A 333 27.27 0.72 18.24
N ARG A 334 26.52 0.24 17.25
CA ARG A 334 26.05 1.01 16.10
C ARG A 334 24.71 0.47 15.64
N LEU A 335 23.73 1.34 15.51
CA LEU A 335 22.37 1.02 15.09
C LEU A 335 22.15 1.41 13.63
N LEU A 336 22.78 2.51 13.19
CA LEU A 336 22.51 3.15 11.91
C LEU A 336 23.70 3.09 10.96
N ALA A 337 23.44 2.76 9.70
CA ALA A 337 24.37 2.88 8.59
C ALA A 337 23.80 3.85 7.53
N ASP A 338 24.69 4.64 6.94
CA ASP A 338 24.37 5.56 5.86
C ASP A 338 25.39 5.37 4.71
N ASP A 339 24.91 5.37 3.47
CA ASP A 339 25.70 5.20 2.24
C ASP A 339 26.77 4.07 2.27
N ALA A 340 26.47 2.96 2.95
CA ALA A 340 27.38 1.83 3.07
C ALA A 340 27.23 0.84 1.89
N THR A 341 28.35 0.32 1.37
CA THR A 341 28.31 -0.74 0.35
C THR A 341 27.74 -2.04 0.93
N PRO A 342 27.25 -2.97 0.10
CA PRO A 342 26.70 -4.25 0.58
C PRO A 342 27.68 -5.03 1.47
N GLU A 343 28.97 -4.97 1.17
CA GLU A 343 30.04 -5.63 1.93
C GLU A 343 30.27 -4.97 3.30
N VAL A 344 30.14 -3.65 3.38
CA VAL A 344 30.22 -2.91 4.64
C VAL A 344 28.98 -3.18 5.48
N ILE A 345 27.78 -3.20 4.87
CA ILE A 345 26.54 -3.58 5.54
C ILE A 345 26.64 -4.98 6.11
N ALA A 346 27.19 -5.94 5.37
CA ALA A 346 27.33 -7.31 5.84
C ALA A 346 28.23 -7.42 7.10
N THR A 347 29.34 -6.67 7.14
CA THR A 347 30.21 -6.62 8.33
C THR A 347 29.57 -5.91 9.49
N LEU A 348 28.99 -4.73 9.27
CA LEU A 348 28.30 -4.03 10.35
C LEU A 348 27.18 -4.90 10.91
N LEU A 349 26.45 -5.62 10.07
CA LEU A 349 25.41 -6.53 10.52
C LEU A 349 25.98 -7.68 11.37
N ALA A 350 27.15 -8.23 11.02
CA ALA A 350 27.81 -9.26 11.82
C ALA A 350 28.33 -8.72 13.16
N GLU A 351 29.02 -7.57 13.14
CA GLU A 351 29.52 -6.89 14.33
C GLU A 351 28.40 -6.55 15.31
N GLN A 352 27.26 -6.08 14.81
CA GLN A 352 26.14 -5.63 15.64
C GLN A 352 25.18 -6.76 16.04
N GLY A 353 25.64 -8.02 15.94
CA GLY A 353 24.86 -9.19 16.36
C GLY A 353 23.60 -9.41 15.53
N GLY A 354 23.68 -9.15 14.23
CA GLY A 354 22.59 -9.29 13.28
C GLY A 354 21.62 -8.12 13.22
N ARG A 355 21.86 -7.01 13.92
CA ARG A 355 20.94 -5.85 13.94
C ARG A 355 21.57 -4.63 13.26
N LEU A 356 20.92 -4.10 12.23
CA LEU A 356 21.34 -2.85 11.58
C LEU A 356 20.15 -2.17 10.91
N ALA A 357 20.18 -0.85 10.81
CA ALA A 357 19.24 -0.11 9.98
C ALA A 357 19.95 0.83 9.00
N VAL A 358 19.46 0.87 7.77
CA VAL A 358 19.85 1.85 6.74
C VAL A 358 18.75 2.90 6.66
N MET A 359 19.06 4.09 7.13
CA MET A 359 18.12 5.19 7.27
C MET A 359 18.63 6.34 6.41
N SER A 360 17.94 6.67 5.31
CA SER A 360 18.36 7.74 4.40
C SER A 360 17.20 8.63 3.94
N ALA A 361 17.43 9.94 3.88
CA ALA A 361 16.53 10.91 3.26
C ALA A 361 16.72 11.00 1.73
N GLU A 362 17.53 10.11 1.15
CA GLU A 362 17.89 10.09 -0.26
C GLU A 362 17.78 8.67 -0.87
N GLY A 363 17.87 8.61 -2.20
CA GLY A 363 17.76 7.36 -2.97
C GLY A 363 19.08 6.66 -3.27
N GLY A 364 20.23 7.23 -2.86
CA GLY A 364 21.57 6.77 -3.26
C GLY A 364 21.84 5.29 -2.97
N ILE A 365 21.21 4.75 -1.92
CA ILE A 365 21.31 3.33 -1.57
C ILE A 365 20.89 2.39 -2.71
N PHE A 366 19.90 2.76 -3.52
CA PHE A 366 19.47 1.90 -4.63
C PHE A 366 20.53 1.82 -5.73
N ASP A 367 21.26 2.91 -5.98
CA ASP A 367 22.38 2.89 -6.93
C ASP A 367 23.56 2.07 -6.38
N ILE A 368 23.80 2.13 -5.06
CA ILE A 368 24.79 1.29 -4.39
C ILE A 368 24.44 -0.20 -4.58
N ILE A 369 23.18 -0.58 -4.34
CA ILE A 369 22.67 -1.94 -4.52
C ILE A 369 22.77 -2.36 -6.00
N ALA A 370 22.54 -1.43 -6.94
CA ALA A 370 22.69 -1.66 -8.37
C ALA A 370 24.16 -1.87 -8.81
N GLY A 371 25.13 -1.60 -7.93
CA GLY A 371 26.54 -1.82 -8.19
C GLY A 371 27.28 -0.57 -8.66
N ARG A 372 26.85 0.64 -8.26
CA ARG A 372 27.56 1.92 -8.57
C ARG A 372 29.08 1.84 -8.34
N TYR A 373 29.53 1.12 -7.31
CA TYR A 373 30.95 0.98 -6.94
C TYR A 373 31.60 -0.33 -7.40
N SER A 374 30.84 -1.42 -7.48
CA SER A 374 31.34 -2.78 -7.78
C SER A 374 31.16 -3.18 -9.25
N GLY A 375 30.39 -2.42 -10.03
CA GLY A 375 29.97 -2.75 -11.40
C GLY A 375 28.94 -3.89 -11.50
N THR A 376 28.59 -4.54 -10.38
CA THR A 376 27.63 -5.66 -10.34
C THR A 376 26.69 -5.52 -9.16
N ALA A 377 25.39 -5.77 -9.39
CA ALA A 377 24.38 -5.66 -8.35
C ALA A 377 24.57 -6.75 -7.28
N ASN A 378 24.77 -6.33 -6.02
CA ASN A 378 24.89 -7.21 -4.87
C ASN A 378 23.73 -6.96 -3.90
N MET A 379 22.81 -7.91 -3.84
CA MET A 379 21.53 -7.78 -3.14
C MET A 379 21.38 -8.79 -2.00
N GLU A 380 22.30 -9.75 -1.88
CA GLU A 380 22.12 -10.91 -1.01
C GLU A 380 21.98 -10.52 0.46
N VAL A 381 22.82 -9.60 0.93
CA VAL A 381 22.77 -9.07 2.30
C VAL A 381 21.42 -8.43 2.63
N PHE A 382 20.80 -7.71 1.68
CA PHE A 382 19.49 -7.07 1.87
C PHE A 382 18.37 -8.11 1.85
N LEU A 383 18.43 -9.09 0.94
CA LEU A 383 17.41 -10.13 0.83
C LEU A 383 17.37 -11.02 2.07
N LYS A 384 18.55 -11.43 2.56
CA LYS A 384 18.74 -12.24 3.77
C LYS A 384 18.44 -11.43 5.04
N GLY A 385 18.96 -10.20 5.13
CA GLY A 385 18.67 -9.28 6.23
C GLY A 385 17.20 -8.94 6.37
N HIS A 386 16.44 -8.88 5.27
CA HIS A 386 14.98 -8.75 5.36
C HIS A 386 14.31 -10.04 5.88
N ALA A 387 14.74 -11.20 5.38
CA ALA A 387 14.10 -12.48 5.66
C ALA A 387 14.42 -13.02 7.06
N GLY A 388 15.58 -12.69 7.63
CA GLY A 388 16.11 -13.39 8.80
C GLY A 388 16.91 -14.65 8.46
N ASP A 389 17.25 -14.85 7.18
CA ASP A 389 17.96 -16.05 6.72
C ASP A 389 19.45 -15.95 7.02
N ARG A 390 20.06 -17.05 7.46
CA ARG A 390 21.50 -17.12 7.78
C ARG A 390 22.37 -16.49 6.69
N LEU A 391 23.19 -15.53 7.11
CA LEU A 391 24.16 -14.86 6.24
C LEU A 391 25.56 -15.37 6.59
N ARG A 392 26.27 -15.84 5.57
CA ARG A 392 27.69 -16.18 5.67
C ARG A 392 28.46 -15.20 4.81
N VAL A 393 29.49 -14.60 5.40
CA VAL A 393 30.39 -13.67 4.70
C VAL A 393 31.77 -14.29 4.67
N ASP A 394 32.12 -14.88 3.53
CA ASP A 394 33.43 -15.49 3.32
C ASP A 394 34.44 -14.39 2.93
N ARG A 395 35.40 -14.08 3.81
CA ARG A 395 36.53 -13.18 3.50
C ARG A 395 37.85 -13.93 3.52
N ARG A 396 38.85 -13.38 2.81
CA ARG A 396 40.22 -13.93 2.74
C ARG A 396 40.91 -14.11 4.10
N SER A 397 40.45 -13.41 5.15
CA SER A 397 41.10 -13.38 6.47
C SER A 397 40.22 -13.85 7.65
N ARG A 398 38.89 -13.98 7.47
CA ARG A 398 37.96 -14.44 8.52
C ARG A 398 36.62 -14.86 7.91
N GLU A 399 35.98 -15.90 8.46
CA GLU A 399 34.58 -16.22 8.17
C GLU A 399 33.68 -15.54 9.21
N GLU A 400 32.76 -14.68 8.77
CA GLU A 400 31.76 -14.04 9.63
C GLU A 400 30.39 -14.69 9.39
N TYR A 401 29.74 -15.11 10.47
CA TYR A 401 28.44 -15.80 10.46
C TYR A 401 27.40 -14.97 11.19
N VAL A 402 26.26 -14.75 10.56
CA VAL A 402 25.09 -14.09 11.17
C VAL A 402 23.91 -15.04 11.11
N ASP A 403 23.49 -15.54 12.28
CA ASP A 403 22.45 -16.57 12.36
C ASP A 403 21.05 -16.04 12.03
N ALA A 404 20.73 -14.84 12.48
CA ALA A 404 19.41 -14.20 12.31
C ALA A 404 19.57 -12.72 11.94
N PRO A 405 20.02 -12.41 10.71
CA PRO A 405 20.20 -11.02 10.30
C PRO A 405 18.86 -10.30 10.15
N ALA A 406 18.75 -9.12 10.75
CA ALA A 406 17.60 -8.25 10.73
C ALA A 406 18.04 -6.84 10.29
N LEU A 407 17.90 -6.60 8.99
CA LEU A 407 18.17 -5.30 8.37
C LEU A 407 16.86 -4.52 8.26
N THR A 408 16.84 -3.29 8.74
CA THR A 408 15.74 -2.34 8.51
C THR A 408 16.15 -1.33 7.46
N MET A 409 15.24 -0.92 6.57
CA MET A 409 15.45 0.16 5.62
C MET A 409 14.32 1.17 5.75
N GLY A 410 14.66 2.42 6.04
CA GLY A 410 13.70 3.54 6.09
C GLY A 410 14.17 4.65 5.17
N LEU A 411 13.50 4.81 4.04
CA LEU A 411 13.96 5.67 2.95
C LEU A 411 12.94 6.74 2.59
N ALA A 412 13.38 8.00 2.45
CA ALA A 412 12.55 9.10 1.97
C ALA A 412 13.01 9.62 0.59
N VAL A 413 12.70 8.87 -0.47
CA VAL A 413 13.22 9.11 -1.82
C VAL A 413 12.39 10.11 -2.63
N GLN A 414 12.85 10.43 -3.84
CA GLN A 414 12.04 11.16 -4.82
C GLN A 414 11.25 10.16 -5.70
N PRO A 415 10.09 10.53 -6.26
CA PRO A 415 9.32 9.65 -7.15
C PRO A 415 10.14 9.11 -8.33
N ALA A 416 10.99 9.94 -8.94
CA ALA A 416 11.87 9.52 -10.05
C ALA A 416 12.80 8.35 -9.68
N VAL A 417 13.23 8.26 -8.42
CA VAL A 417 14.05 7.14 -7.94
C VAL A 417 13.28 5.82 -8.05
N LEU A 418 11.98 5.82 -7.73
CA LEU A 418 11.15 4.62 -7.88
C LEU A 418 10.98 4.23 -9.35
N GLU A 419 10.79 5.20 -10.23
CA GLU A 419 10.70 4.98 -11.69
C GLU A 419 12.00 4.37 -12.24
N ASP A 420 13.16 4.89 -11.86
CA ASP A 420 14.47 4.42 -12.30
C ASP A 420 14.79 3.01 -11.78
N ILE A 421 14.37 2.71 -10.54
CA ILE A 421 14.48 1.37 -9.97
C ILE A 421 13.66 0.35 -10.76
N GLY A 422 12.47 0.73 -11.25
CA GLY A 422 11.61 -0.11 -12.09
C GLY A 422 12.26 -0.50 -13.43
N LYS A 423 13.10 0.38 -13.99
CA LYS A 423 13.86 0.12 -15.23
C LYS A 423 14.98 -0.91 -15.04
N ASN A 424 15.43 -1.09 -13.80
CA ASN A 424 16.52 -2.02 -13.47
C ASN A 424 16.01 -3.46 -13.38
N ARG A 425 16.10 -4.21 -14.51
CA ARG A 425 15.65 -5.62 -14.61
C ARG A 425 16.20 -6.54 -13.51
N GLY A 426 17.33 -6.21 -12.89
CA GLY A 426 17.91 -6.96 -11.78
C GLY A 426 17.09 -6.94 -10.48
N PHE A 427 16.33 -5.87 -10.22
CA PHE A 427 15.63 -5.66 -8.96
C PHE A 427 14.29 -6.40 -8.85
N ASP A 428 13.48 -6.39 -9.91
CA ASP A 428 12.23 -7.16 -9.96
C ASP A 428 12.48 -8.68 -10.09
N GLY A 429 13.52 -9.08 -10.82
CA GLY A 429 13.87 -10.49 -11.01
C GLY A 429 14.37 -11.19 -9.74
N ARG A 430 14.97 -10.44 -8.79
CA ARG A 430 15.58 -10.99 -7.56
C ARG A 430 14.77 -10.71 -6.28
N GLY A 431 13.61 -10.04 -6.41
CA GLY A 431 12.61 -9.93 -5.35
C GLY A 431 12.88 -8.89 -4.26
N LEU A 432 13.77 -7.91 -4.49
CA LEU A 432 14.01 -6.83 -3.52
C LEU A 432 12.81 -5.89 -3.41
N LEU A 433 12.24 -5.48 -4.54
CA LEU A 433 11.09 -4.56 -4.58
C LEU A 433 9.86 -5.13 -3.86
N ALA A 434 9.68 -6.45 -3.95
CA ALA A 434 8.62 -7.17 -3.25
C ALA A 434 8.69 -7.06 -1.71
N ARG A 435 9.78 -6.57 -1.13
CA ARG A 435 9.99 -6.46 0.33
C ARG A 435 9.68 -5.07 0.90
N PHE A 436 9.54 -4.06 0.06
CA PHE A 436 9.31 -2.69 0.52
C PHE A 436 7.82 -2.42 0.76
N LEU A 437 7.52 -1.70 1.84
CA LEU A 437 6.29 -0.94 2.00
C LEU A 437 6.42 0.37 1.23
N TYR A 438 5.43 0.71 0.42
CA TYR A 438 5.47 1.87 -0.47
C TYR A 438 4.47 2.92 -0.04
N ALA A 439 4.93 4.15 0.18
CA ALA A 439 4.08 5.32 0.37
C ALA A 439 4.39 6.35 -0.72
N LEU A 440 3.34 6.89 -1.33
CA LEU A 440 3.39 7.90 -2.40
C LEU A 440 2.37 9.01 -2.10
N PRO A 441 2.58 9.78 -1.02
CA PRO A 441 1.61 10.78 -0.60
C PRO A 441 1.55 12.00 -1.52
N GLU A 442 0.41 12.70 -1.46
CA GLU A 442 0.24 13.97 -2.15
C GLU A 442 1.08 15.06 -1.50
N SER A 443 1.75 15.89 -2.31
CA SER A 443 2.60 16.96 -1.81
C SER A 443 1.78 18.16 -1.34
N LEU A 444 2.07 18.66 -0.13
CA LEU A 444 1.46 19.90 0.39
C LEU A 444 2.11 21.19 -0.15
N VAL A 445 3.16 21.09 -0.99
CA VAL A 445 3.74 22.26 -1.69
C VAL A 445 2.61 23.05 -2.39
N GLY A 446 2.49 24.34 -2.10
CA GLY A 446 1.44 25.21 -2.64
C GLY A 446 0.19 25.34 -1.77
N TYR A 447 0.01 24.46 -0.77
CA TYR A 447 -1.16 24.42 0.11
C TYR A 447 -0.82 24.52 1.61
N ARG A 448 0.44 24.86 1.94
CA ARG A 448 0.92 24.88 3.32
C ARG A 448 0.40 26.08 4.09
N LYS A 449 0.16 25.88 5.38
CA LYS A 449 0.02 26.96 6.36
C LYS A 449 1.37 27.67 6.53
N ILE A 450 1.35 29.01 6.57
CA ILE A 450 2.57 29.83 6.66
C ILE A 450 3.18 29.81 8.07
N SER A 451 2.36 29.67 9.11
CA SER A 451 2.78 29.64 10.51
C SER A 451 2.07 28.48 11.23
N PRO A 452 2.52 27.22 11.01
CA PRO A 452 1.95 26.07 11.71
C PRO A 452 2.35 26.06 13.18
N ASP A 453 1.59 25.30 13.98
CA ASP A 453 1.95 25.08 15.38
C ASP A 453 3.21 24.19 15.47
N PRO A 454 4.19 24.54 16.32
CA PRO A 454 5.35 23.68 16.55
C PRO A 454 4.94 22.42 17.32
N VAL A 455 5.75 21.37 17.24
CA VAL A 455 5.56 20.17 18.06
C VAL A 455 5.57 20.55 19.55
N PRO A 456 4.52 20.23 20.31
CA PRO A 456 4.50 20.52 21.74
C PRO A 456 5.66 19.81 22.46
N ALA A 457 6.41 20.54 23.28
CA ALA A 457 7.59 20.01 23.99
C ALA A 457 7.33 18.71 24.79
N PRO A 458 6.18 18.54 25.49
CA PRO A 458 5.87 17.28 26.17
C PRO A 458 5.67 16.09 25.21
N VAL A 459 5.14 16.34 24.00
CA VAL A 459 4.93 15.31 22.98
C VAL A 459 6.27 14.87 22.40
N ALA A 460 7.16 15.82 22.09
CA ALA A 460 8.52 15.53 21.64
C ALA A 460 9.33 14.75 22.69
N ALA A 461 9.33 15.20 23.95
CA ALA A 461 10.05 14.52 25.03
C ALA A 461 9.53 13.09 25.26
N ARG A 462 8.21 12.87 25.15
CA ARG A 462 7.62 11.54 25.30
C ARG A 462 8.01 10.62 24.14
N TYR A 463 8.03 11.12 22.90
CA TYR A 463 8.50 10.37 21.75
C TYR A 463 9.96 9.94 21.89
N GLU A 464 10.84 10.90 22.21
CA GLU A 464 12.26 10.65 22.41
C GLU A 464 12.49 9.60 23.52
N HIS A 465 11.89 9.81 24.69
CA HIS A 465 12.00 8.89 25.81
C HIS A 465 11.57 7.47 25.44
N ASN A 466 10.41 7.31 24.79
CA ASN A 466 9.84 6.00 24.48
C ASN A 466 10.67 5.23 23.44
N VAL A 467 11.14 5.89 22.37
CA VAL A 467 11.97 5.25 21.35
C VAL A 467 13.34 4.86 21.92
N THR A 468 13.95 5.74 22.72
CA THR A 468 15.22 5.46 23.39
C THR A 468 15.05 4.32 24.39
N ALA A 469 14.01 4.34 25.23
CA ALA A 469 13.73 3.28 26.20
C ALA A 469 13.52 1.92 25.52
N LEU A 470 12.70 1.86 24.46
CA LEU A 470 12.51 0.65 23.67
C LEU A 470 13.84 0.10 23.15
N THR A 471 14.66 0.98 22.55
CA THR A 471 15.96 0.62 21.97
C THR A 471 16.92 0.05 23.02
N LEU A 472 17.02 0.70 24.18
CA LEU A 472 17.92 0.30 25.26
C LEU A 472 17.44 -0.99 25.94
N SER A 473 16.12 -1.15 26.15
CA SER A 473 15.54 -2.34 26.78
C SER A 473 15.83 -3.64 26.01
N LEU A 474 16.06 -3.52 24.70
CA LEU A 474 16.32 -4.63 23.78
C LEU A 474 17.80 -4.83 23.44
N ALA A 475 18.69 -3.92 23.86
CA ALA A 475 20.07 -3.91 23.40
C ALA A 475 20.87 -5.15 23.84
N ASP A 476 20.64 -5.63 25.07
CA ASP A 476 21.37 -6.76 25.65
C ASP A 476 20.74 -8.13 25.30
N TRP A 477 19.62 -8.17 24.57
CA TRP A 477 18.94 -9.43 24.24
C TRP A 477 19.65 -10.21 23.13
N THR A 478 20.37 -11.28 23.46
CA THR A 478 21.05 -12.10 22.44
C THR A 478 20.11 -13.05 21.71
N ASP A 479 19.11 -13.59 22.43
CA ASP A 479 18.04 -14.39 21.85
C ASP A 479 16.82 -13.50 21.57
N PRO A 480 16.20 -13.58 20.38
CA PRO A 480 15.07 -12.72 20.07
C PRO A 480 13.85 -13.10 20.90
N ALA A 481 13.20 -12.09 21.48
CA ALA A 481 11.97 -12.27 22.21
C ALA A 481 10.84 -12.74 21.27
N VAL A 482 10.10 -13.77 21.67
CA VAL A 482 9.04 -14.35 20.85
C VAL A 482 7.68 -13.79 21.26
N LEU A 483 7.12 -12.94 20.40
CA LEU A 483 5.78 -12.37 20.56
C LEU A 483 4.73 -13.35 20.02
N GLN A 484 3.78 -13.74 20.88
CA GLN A 484 2.69 -14.63 20.53
C GLN A 484 1.45 -13.84 20.11
N LEU A 485 0.62 -14.39 19.23
CA LEU A 485 -0.71 -13.84 18.94
C LEU A 485 -1.74 -14.38 19.94
N THR A 486 -2.70 -13.54 20.32
CA THR A 486 -3.95 -14.02 20.92
C THR A 486 -4.75 -14.83 19.88
N ALA A 487 -5.66 -15.70 20.34
CA ALA A 487 -6.54 -16.46 19.44
C ALA A 487 -7.38 -15.54 18.53
N ASP A 488 -7.86 -14.42 19.07
CA ASP A 488 -8.64 -13.44 18.31
C ASP A 488 -7.77 -12.67 17.30
N ALA A 489 -6.51 -12.37 17.63
CA ALA A 489 -5.56 -11.77 16.68
C ALA A 489 -5.22 -12.71 15.52
N ASP A 490 -4.98 -14.00 15.82
CA ASP A 490 -4.81 -15.03 14.78
C ASP A 490 -6.08 -15.17 13.92
N GLY A 491 -7.27 -15.07 14.54
CA GLY A 491 -8.54 -15.01 13.84
C GLY A 491 -8.64 -13.83 12.86
N ALA A 492 -8.30 -12.62 13.31
CA ALA A 492 -8.29 -11.42 12.45
C ALA A 492 -7.30 -11.55 11.29
N LEU A 493 -6.09 -12.06 11.54
CA LEU A 493 -5.09 -12.28 10.50
C LEU A 493 -5.54 -13.32 9.46
N LYS A 494 -6.22 -14.39 9.90
CA LYS A 494 -6.81 -15.39 8.98
C LYS A 494 -7.91 -14.77 8.12
N VAL A 495 -8.78 -13.93 8.67
CA VAL A 495 -9.81 -13.24 7.88
C VAL A 495 -9.15 -12.36 6.81
N PHE A 496 -8.08 -11.66 7.18
CA PHE A 496 -7.30 -10.88 6.22
C PHE A 496 -6.65 -11.76 5.13
N GLU A 497 -6.05 -12.89 5.50
CA GLU A 497 -5.48 -13.86 4.56
C GLU A 497 -6.53 -14.39 3.56
N HIS A 498 -7.73 -14.75 4.04
CA HIS A 498 -8.84 -15.19 3.17
C HIS A 498 -9.33 -14.08 2.22
N ARG A 499 -9.21 -12.81 2.62
CA ARG A 499 -9.53 -11.65 1.76
C ARG A 499 -8.47 -11.43 0.68
N ILE A 500 -7.19 -11.61 1.00
CA ILE A 500 -6.06 -11.34 0.09
C ILE A 500 -5.83 -12.48 -0.91
N GLU A 501 -5.93 -13.75 -0.48
CA GLU A 501 -5.55 -14.91 -1.29
C GLU A 501 -6.22 -14.97 -2.68
N PRO A 502 -7.55 -14.73 -2.83
CA PRO A 502 -8.18 -14.71 -4.16
C PRO A 502 -7.70 -13.57 -5.05
N GLN A 503 -7.22 -12.46 -4.47
CA GLN A 503 -6.74 -11.29 -5.20
C GLN A 503 -5.34 -11.52 -5.80
N LEU A 504 -4.58 -12.48 -5.30
CA LEU A 504 -3.25 -12.86 -5.82
C LEU A 504 -3.31 -13.65 -7.12
N ARG A 505 -4.50 -14.09 -7.56
CA ARG A 505 -4.67 -14.87 -8.79
C ARG A 505 -4.12 -14.10 -9.99
N ALA A 506 -3.19 -14.74 -10.71
CA ALA A 506 -2.56 -14.16 -11.90
C ALA A 506 -3.56 -13.75 -13.00
N LYS A 507 -4.75 -14.36 -13.05
CA LYS A 507 -5.85 -13.97 -13.93
C LYS A 507 -7.04 -13.51 -13.10
N GLY A 508 -7.47 -12.26 -13.31
CA GLY A 508 -8.66 -11.69 -12.68
C GLY A 508 -8.52 -11.30 -11.21
N GLY A 509 -7.34 -11.50 -10.59
CA GLY A 509 -7.05 -11.02 -9.24
C GLY A 509 -6.51 -9.59 -9.26
N ARG A 510 -7.04 -8.71 -8.40
CA ARG A 510 -6.63 -7.30 -8.27
C ARG A 510 -5.12 -7.14 -8.05
N LEU A 511 -4.52 -8.01 -7.25
CA LEU A 511 -3.10 -7.98 -6.89
C LEU A 511 -2.25 -8.90 -7.76
N GLY A 512 -2.82 -9.49 -8.82
CA GLY A 512 -2.15 -10.52 -9.62
C GLY A 512 -0.85 -10.04 -10.28
N HIS A 513 -0.83 -8.80 -10.78
CA HIS A 513 0.37 -8.23 -11.43
C HIS A 513 1.47 -7.84 -10.42
N VAL A 514 1.11 -7.59 -9.16
CA VAL A 514 2.02 -7.38 -8.02
C VAL A 514 2.11 -8.61 -7.11
N GLY A 515 1.77 -9.81 -7.62
CA GLY A 515 1.63 -11.01 -6.78
C GLY A 515 2.88 -11.37 -5.98
N LYS A 516 4.09 -11.06 -6.49
CA LYS A 516 5.35 -11.25 -5.76
C LYS A 516 5.43 -10.41 -4.48
N TRP A 517 4.97 -9.16 -4.56
CA TRP A 517 4.91 -8.22 -3.44
C TRP A 517 3.77 -8.59 -2.50
N ALA A 518 2.56 -8.73 -3.05
CA ALA A 518 1.35 -9.00 -2.27
C ALA A 518 1.40 -10.35 -1.55
N GLY A 519 2.12 -11.35 -2.09
CA GLY A 519 2.36 -12.62 -1.41
C GLY A 519 3.18 -12.53 -0.11
N LYS A 520 3.84 -11.38 0.16
CA LYS A 520 4.55 -11.11 1.42
C LYS A 520 3.73 -10.31 2.43
N LEU A 521 2.55 -9.83 2.04
CA LEU A 521 1.75 -8.88 2.81
C LEU A 521 1.35 -9.43 4.17
N ILE A 522 0.96 -10.71 4.27
CA ILE A 522 0.57 -11.34 5.55
C ILE A 522 1.73 -11.35 6.55
N GLY A 523 2.93 -11.75 6.09
CA GLY A 523 4.12 -11.73 6.92
C GLY A 523 4.46 -10.32 7.40
N VAL A 524 4.46 -9.34 6.49
CA VAL A 524 4.73 -7.94 6.84
C VAL A 524 3.68 -7.36 7.79
N THR A 525 2.41 -7.74 7.65
CA THR A 525 1.33 -7.33 8.57
C THR A 525 1.60 -7.83 9.98
N ALA A 526 2.07 -9.08 10.13
CA ALA A 526 2.47 -9.61 11.42
C ALA A 526 3.66 -8.85 12.01
N ARG A 527 4.64 -8.43 11.17
CA ARG A 527 5.76 -7.58 11.60
C ARG A 527 5.29 -6.24 12.14
N ILE A 528 4.39 -5.56 11.41
CA ILE A 528 3.78 -4.29 11.82
C ILE A 528 3.06 -4.48 13.15
N ALA A 529 2.25 -5.53 13.31
CA ALA A 529 1.55 -5.81 14.57
C ALA A 529 2.52 -6.00 15.75
N GLY A 530 3.64 -6.68 15.54
CA GLY A 530 4.69 -6.82 16.55
C GLY A 530 5.31 -5.48 16.95
N LEU A 531 5.55 -4.59 15.99
CA LEU A 531 6.09 -3.25 16.26
C LEU A 531 5.10 -2.36 17.02
N LEU A 532 3.82 -2.38 16.63
CA LEU A 532 2.76 -1.66 17.33
C LEU A 532 2.62 -2.16 18.77
N HIS A 533 2.66 -3.48 18.98
CA HIS A 533 2.63 -4.11 20.30
C HIS A 533 3.79 -3.67 21.20
N LEU A 534 5.01 -3.66 20.66
CA LEU A 534 6.20 -3.18 21.39
C LEU A 534 6.10 -1.69 21.75
N ALA A 535 5.57 -0.88 20.83
CA ALA A 535 5.35 0.55 21.08
C ALA A 535 4.23 0.83 22.10
N GLU A 536 3.22 -0.04 22.19
CA GLU A 536 2.12 0.05 23.15
C GLU A 536 2.53 -0.45 24.55
N HIS A 537 3.42 -1.43 24.61
CA HIS A 537 3.84 -2.10 25.85
C HIS A 537 5.35 -2.01 26.07
N LEU A 538 5.87 -0.78 26.09
CA LEU A 538 7.30 -0.49 26.27
C LEU A 538 7.93 -1.29 27.42
N ASP A 539 7.22 -1.41 28.54
CA ASP A 539 7.57 -2.29 29.65
C ASP A 539 6.79 -3.60 29.59
N GLY A 540 7.49 -4.71 29.41
CA GLY A 540 6.93 -6.05 29.54
C GLY A 540 6.09 -6.54 28.35
N ALA A 541 6.25 -5.96 27.16
CA ALA A 541 5.65 -6.46 25.91
C ALA A 541 5.78 -7.99 25.74
N TYR A 542 6.94 -8.55 26.08
CA TYR A 542 7.24 -9.98 25.92
C TYR A 542 6.40 -10.90 26.83
N GLY A 543 5.85 -10.35 27.91
CA GLY A 543 4.93 -11.07 28.80
C GLY A 543 3.48 -11.05 28.33
N LYS A 544 3.17 -10.34 27.23
CA LYS A 544 1.81 -10.14 26.74
C LYS A 544 1.68 -10.61 25.28
N PRO A 545 0.62 -11.34 24.92
CA PRO A 545 0.36 -11.67 23.52
C PRO A 545 -0.19 -10.44 22.76
N ILE A 546 0.07 -10.40 21.46
CA ILE A 546 -0.45 -9.39 20.53
C ILE A 546 -1.98 -9.51 20.46
N SER A 547 -2.65 -8.40 20.73
CA SER A 547 -4.11 -8.31 20.80
C SER A 547 -4.75 -8.27 19.40
N ALA A 548 -6.05 -8.58 19.34
CA ALA A 548 -6.82 -8.41 18.10
C ALA A 548 -6.90 -6.95 17.65
N THR A 549 -6.94 -5.99 18.57
CA THR A 549 -6.93 -4.55 18.28
C THR A 549 -5.63 -4.15 17.59
N THR A 550 -4.49 -4.56 18.14
CA THR A 550 -3.16 -4.30 17.55
C THR A 550 -3.03 -4.94 16.17
N MET A 551 -3.55 -6.17 16.00
CA MET A 551 -3.56 -6.82 14.69
C MET A 551 -4.45 -6.10 13.67
N THR A 552 -5.62 -5.61 14.09
CA THR A 552 -6.54 -4.85 13.22
C THR A 552 -5.90 -3.54 12.76
N ALA A 553 -5.21 -2.83 13.65
CA ALA A 553 -4.42 -1.64 13.33
C ALA A 553 -3.32 -1.94 12.30
N ALA A 554 -2.64 -3.08 12.42
CA ALA A 554 -1.65 -3.51 11.44
C ALA A 554 -2.26 -3.87 10.07
N ILE A 555 -3.45 -4.48 10.04
CA ILE A 555 -4.20 -4.78 8.81
C ILE A 555 -4.61 -3.49 8.11
N GLU A 556 -5.02 -2.46 8.84
CA GLU A 556 -5.37 -1.16 8.27
C GLU A 556 -4.16 -0.49 7.60
N LEU A 557 -2.97 -0.55 8.23
CA LEU A 557 -1.73 -0.12 7.58
C LEU A 557 -1.40 -0.96 6.34
N ALA A 558 -1.61 -2.27 6.40
CA ALA A 558 -1.37 -3.16 5.26
C ALA A 558 -2.29 -2.83 4.07
N ASP A 559 -3.56 -2.50 4.31
CA ASP A 559 -4.50 -2.04 3.29
C ASP A 559 -4.02 -0.70 2.68
N TYR A 560 -3.64 0.27 3.52
CA TYR A 560 -3.06 1.54 3.07
C TYR A 560 -1.84 1.32 2.16
N PHE A 561 -0.86 0.52 2.59
CA PHE A 561 0.34 0.24 1.79
C PHE A 561 0.03 -0.55 0.51
N THR A 562 -1.07 -1.31 0.48
CA THR A 562 -1.51 -2.04 -0.73
C THR A 562 -1.98 -1.09 -1.82
N ASP A 563 -2.80 -0.09 -1.47
CA ASP A 563 -3.28 0.90 -2.43
C ASP A 563 -2.13 1.74 -3.02
N HIS A 564 -1.18 2.14 -2.17
CA HIS A 564 0.02 2.85 -2.61
C HIS A 564 0.96 1.96 -3.43
N ALA A 565 1.17 0.69 -3.03
CA ALA A 565 2.01 -0.23 -3.77
C ALA A 565 1.47 -0.47 -5.18
N LEU A 566 0.16 -0.65 -5.35
CA LEU A 566 -0.46 -0.77 -6.68
C LEU A 566 -0.07 0.41 -7.58
N THR A 567 -0.26 1.65 -7.09
CA THR A 567 0.10 2.84 -7.87
C THR A 567 1.60 2.95 -8.13
N VAL A 568 2.46 2.52 -7.20
CA VAL A 568 3.91 2.53 -7.39
C VAL A 568 4.36 1.48 -8.40
N PHE A 569 3.83 0.25 -8.34
CA PHE A 569 4.14 -0.80 -9.31
C PHE A 569 3.55 -0.48 -10.68
N ASP A 570 2.39 0.18 -10.72
CA ASP A 570 1.87 0.79 -11.94
C ASP A 570 2.86 1.82 -12.45
N LEU A 571 3.36 2.77 -11.66
CA LEU A 571 4.40 3.74 -12.09
C LEU A 571 5.69 3.06 -12.60
N MET A 572 6.18 2.04 -11.89
CA MET A 572 7.39 1.28 -12.26
C MET A 572 7.19 0.49 -13.56
N GLY A 573 5.99 -0.02 -13.83
CA GLY A 573 5.62 -0.72 -15.07
C GLY A 573 5.09 0.19 -16.18
N ALA A 574 4.61 1.39 -15.82
CA ALA A 574 3.92 2.34 -16.68
C ALA A 574 4.88 3.02 -17.64
N ASP A 575 6.14 3.24 -17.30
CA ASP A 575 7.04 3.93 -18.24
C ASP A 575 7.24 3.12 -19.54
N ALA A 576 7.06 1.80 -19.51
CA ALA A 576 7.03 0.98 -20.72
C ALA A 576 5.61 0.84 -21.31
N ALA A 577 4.58 0.61 -20.48
CA ALA A 577 3.21 0.39 -20.96
C ALA A 577 2.47 1.67 -21.38
N GLN A 578 2.63 2.78 -20.64
CA GLN A 578 2.15 4.11 -21.02
C GLN A 578 2.94 4.69 -22.19
N ALA A 579 4.27 4.53 -22.26
CA ALA A 579 5.02 4.95 -23.46
C ALA A 579 4.55 4.17 -24.68
N ARG A 580 4.41 2.85 -24.56
CA ARG A 580 3.83 2.01 -25.62
C ARG A 580 2.39 2.37 -25.92
N ALA A 581 1.55 2.68 -24.93
CA ALA A 581 0.18 3.11 -25.14
C ALA A 581 0.10 4.50 -25.78
N ARG A 582 1.05 5.40 -25.50
CA ARG A 582 1.20 6.71 -26.14
C ARG A 582 1.61 6.54 -27.61
N THR A 583 2.67 5.77 -27.87
CA THR A 583 3.10 5.41 -29.23
C THR A 583 1.98 4.73 -30.01
N LEU A 584 1.23 3.86 -29.34
CA LEU A 584 0.07 3.18 -29.91
C LEU A 584 -1.04 4.19 -30.23
N LEU A 585 -1.40 5.06 -29.29
CA LEU A 585 -2.39 6.11 -29.45
C LEU A 585 -2.02 7.10 -30.57
N ASP A 586 -0.75 7.50 -30.66
CA ASP A 586 -0.22 8.35 -31.74
C ASP A 586 -0.34 7.64 -33.09
N ALA A 587 -0.04 6.34 -33.15
CA ALA A 587 -0.22 5.54 -34.36
C ALA A 587 -1.71 5.40 -34.75
N LEU A 588 -2.61 5.25 -33.77
CA LEU A 588 -4.05 5.19 -34.00
C LEU A 588 -4.58 6.53 -34.54
N ALA A 589 -4.18 7.64 -33.93
CA ALA A 589 -4.56 8.99 -34.33
C ALA A 589 -4.01 9.35 -35.72
N ALA A 590 -2.74 9.05 -36.00
CA ALA A 590 -2.10 9.36 -37.28
C ALA A 590 -2.69 8.58 -38.47
N ASN A 591 -3.29 7.40 -38.23
CA ASN A 591 -3.88 6.58 -39.30
C ASN A 591 -5.41 6.72 -39.41
N GLY A 592 -6.09 7.29 -38.41
CA GLY A 592 -7.53 7.59 -38.47
C GLY A 592 -8.46 6.36 -38.60
N TRP A 593 -8.00 5.17 -38.22
CA TRP A 593 -8.76 3.93 -38.45
C TRP A 593 -10.07 3.89 -37.67
N GLU A 594 -11.13 3.43 -38.32
CA GLU A 594 -12.40 3.12 -37.63
C GLU A 594 -12.31 1.82 -36.84
N SER A 595 -11.68 0.80 -37.43
CA SER A 595 -11.31 -0.43 -36.74
C SER A 595 -10.00 -1.00 -37.29
N VAL A 596 -9.17 -1.58 -36.43
CA VAL A 596 -7.87 -2.15 -36.79
C VAL A 596 -7.69 -3.56 -36.22
N SER A 597 -7.03 -4.44 -36.97
CA SER A 597 -6.67 -5.78 -36.45
C SER A 597 -5.34 -5.73 -35.70
N ARG A 598 -5.15 -6.65 -34.75
CA ARG A 598 -3.88 -6.78 -34.02
C ARG A 598 -2.66 -6.94 -34.94
N ARG A 599 -2.82 -7.62 -36.08
CA ARG A 599 -1.76 -7.83 -37.05
C ARG A 599 -1.38 -6.54 -37.78
N ASP A 600 -2.38 -5.76 -38.18
CA ASP A 600 -2.16 -4.50 -38.91
C ASP A 600 -1.56 -3.43 -38.00
N LEU A 601 -2.01 -3.39 -36.75
CA LEU A 601 -1.46 -2.56 -35.69
C LEU A 601 0.02 -2.88 -35.46
N PHE A 602 0.35 -4.16 -35.28
CA PHE A 602 1.72 -4.63 -35.11
C PHE A 602 2.63 -4.37 -36.33
N ALA A 603 2.07 -4.34 -37.54
CA ALA A 603 2.83 -4.06 -38.76
C ALA A 603 3.25 -2.59 -38.88
N LYS A 604 2.56 -1.68 -38.19
CA LYS A 604 2.78 -0.23 -38.25
C LYS A 604 3.64 0.32 -37.12
N LEU A 605 3.86 -0.47 -36.07
CA LEU A 605 4.62 -0.07 -34.88
C LEU A 605 6.09 -0.48 -34.99
N SER A 606 6.96 0.25 -34.27
CA SER A 606 8.40 -0.01 -34.28
C SER A 606 8.74 -1.37 -33.69
N ARG A 607 9.60 -2.13 -34.37
CA ARG A 607 10.12 -3.42 -33.89
C ARG A 607 11.12 -3.30 -32.74
N SER A 608 11.70 -2.12 -32.53
CA SER A 608 12.54 -1.87 -31.35
C SER A 608 11.70 -1.72 -30.08
N GLU A 609 10.46 -1.23 -30.19
CA GLU A 609 9.57 -0.91 -29.08
C GLU A 609 8.54 -2.02 -28.82
N PHE A 610 8.08 -2.68 -29.88
CA PHE A 610 7.22 -3.87 -29.88
C PHE A 610 7.90 -5.04 -30.62
N PRO A 611 8.81 -5.78 -29.96
CA PRO A 611 9.51 -6.91 -30.59
C PRO A 611 8.56 -8.06 -30.97
N THR A 612 7.56 -8.34 -30.13
CA THR A 612 6.60 -9.44 -30.32
C THR A 612 5.15 -8.95 -30.29
N VAL A 613 4.23 -9.73 -30.86
CA VAL A 613 2.79 -9.40 -30.84
C VAL A 613 2.24 -9.36 -29.41
N ALA A 614 2.83 -10.11 -28.48
CA ALA A 614 2.41 -10.14 -27.08
C ALA A 614 2.72 -8.81 -26.34
N ASP A 615 3.67 -8.02 -26.85
CA ASP A 615 4.04 -6.72 -26.28
C ASP A 615 2.96 -5.64 -26.44
N LEU A 616 1.97 -5.87 -27.32
CA LEU A 616 0.84 -4.97 -27.54
C LEU A 616 -0.21 -5.06 -26.45
N GLU A 617 -0.34 -6.21 -25.81
CA GLU A 617 -1.48 -6.52 -24.95
C GLU A 617 -1.60 -5.56 -23.74
N PRO A 618 -0.51 -5.22 -23.03
CA PRO A 618 -0.58 -4.24 -21.93
C PRO A 618 -0.98 -2.84 -22.40
N ALA A 619 -0.49 -2.39 -23.56
CA ALA A 619 -0.79 -1.07 -24.10
C ALA A 619 -2.24 -0.98 -24.61
N VAL A 620 -2.73 -2.05 -25.25
CA VAL A 620 -4.12 -2.15 -25.72
C VAL A 620 -5.10 -2.20 -24.54
N ALA A 621 -4.80 -2.99 -23.51
CA ALA A 621 -5.64 -3.07 -22.31
C ALA A 621 -5.76 -1.70 -21.63
N LEU A 622 -4.64 -0.96 -21.53
CA LEU A 622 -4.63 0.38 -20.96
C LEU A 622 -5.45 1.38 -21.81
N LEU A 623 -5.31 1.36 -23.14
CA LEU A 623 -6.12 2.21 -24.01
C LEU A 623 -7.61 1.86 -23.98
N GLU A 624 -7.96 0.59 -23.78
CA GLU A 624 -9.35 0.15 -23.61
C GLU A 624 -9.94 0.65 -22.28
N GLU A 625 -9.20 0.48 -21.18
CA GLU A 625 -9.60 0.95 -19.85
C GLU A 625 -9.81 2.48 -19.81
N HIS A 626 -8.98 3.22 -20.52
CA HIS A 626 -9.07 4.68 -20.63
C HIS A 626 -10.08 5.17 -21.69
N GLY A 627 -10.77 4.27 -22.38
CA GLY A 627 -11.83 4.59 -23.34
C GLY A 627 -11.37 4.99 -24.74
N TYR A 628 -10.08 4.90 -25.06
CA TYR A 628 -9.53 5.25 -26.38
C TYR A 628 -9.86 4.22 -27.48
N LEU A 629 -10.09 2.95 -27.10
CA LEU A 629 -10.49 1.88 -28.02
C LEU A 629 -11.40 0.85 -27.33
N ARG A 630 -12.06 -0.01 -28.10
CA ARG A 630 -12.86 -1.15 -27.61
C ARG A 630 -12.56 -2.42 -28.40
N ILE A 631 -12.48 -3.56 -27.73
CA ILE A 631 -12.35 -4.86 -28.40
C ILE A 631 -13.71 -5.31 -28.94
N GLU A 632 -13.82 -5.44 -30.26
CA GLU A 632 -14.95 -6.06 -30.93
C GLU A 632 -14.54 -7.45 -31.46
N THR A 633 -15.21 -8.49 -30.97
CA THR A 633 -15.10 -9.83 -31.56
C THR A 633 -16.27 -10.03 -32.52
N PRO A 634 -16.03 -10.24 -33.82
CA PRO A 634 -17.11 -10.46 -34.77
C PRO A 634 -17.94 -11.70 -34.39
N PRO A 635 -19.27 -11.69 -34.57
CA PRO A 635 -20.10 -12.86 -34.31
C PRO A 635 -19.64 -14.04 -35.17
N ARG A 636 -19.61 -15.25 -34.58
CA ARG A 636 -19.22 -16.47 -35.31
C ARG A 636 -20.24 -16.80 -36.39
N THR A 637 -19.82 -16.79 -37.64
CA THR A 637 -20.67 -17.13 -38.79
C THR A 637 -20.77 -18.64 -39.08
N GLY A 638 -20.39 -19.51 -38.14
CA GLY A 638 -20.53 -20.97 -38.31
C GLY A 638 -20.02 -21.84 -37.14
N LYS A 639 -20.44 -23.12 -37.09
CA LYS A 639 -20.11 -24.10 -36.03
C LYS A 639 -18.71 -24.75 -36.16
N ARG A 640 -18.03 -24.64 -37.31
CA ARG A 640 -16.68 -25.19 -37.54
C ARG A 640 -15.74 -24.10 -38.07
N GLY A 641 -14.57 -23.95 -37.43
CA GLY A 641 -13.54 -22.99 -37.79
C GLY A 641 -12.91 -22.29 -36.58
N ARG A 642 -11.67 -21.80 -36.76
CA ARG A 642 -10.98 -20.97 -35.76
C ARG A 642 -11.81 -19.70 -35.50
N PRO A 643 -12.01 -19.28 -34.23
CA PRO A 643 -12.72 -18.04 -33.92
C PRO A 643 -12.13 -16.85 -34.70
N PRO A 644 -12.96 -15.91 -35.18
CA PRO A 644 -12.47 -14.70 -35.84
C PRO A 644 -11.56 -13.93 -34.88
N ALA A 645 -10.47 -13.37 -35.41
CA ALA A 645 -9.53 -12.60 -34.60
C ALA A 645 -10.20 -11.31 -34.09
N PRO A 646 -9.95 -10.91 -32.83
CA PRO A 646 -10.50 -9.68 -32.27
C PRO A 646 -10.02 -8.46 -33.08
N ARG A 647 -10.92 -7.50 -33.29
CA ARG A 647 -10.64 -6.19 -33.87
C ARG A 647 -10.77 -5.12 -32.80
N TYR A 648 -10.03 -4.03 -32.96
CA TYR A 648 -10.10 -2.87 -32.07
C TYR A 648 -10.85 -1.77 -32.78
N ARG A 649 -11.98 -1.34 -32.23
CA ARG A 649 -12.70 -0.14 -32.69
C ARG A 649 -12.14 1.07 -31.95
N ILE A 650 -11.96 2.19 -32.65
CA ILE A 650 -11.25 3.35 -32.12
C ILE A 650 -12.22 4.49 -31.82
N HIS A 651 -11.98 5.19 -30.70
CA HIS A 651 -12.79 6.34 -30.28
C HIS A 651 -12.79 7.46 -31.35
N PRO A 652 -13.95 8.08 -31.68
CA PRO A 652 -14.06 9.13 -32.69
C PRO A 652 -13.10 10.32 -32.47
N GLN A 653 -12.98 10.83 -31.24
CA GLN A 653 -12.02 11.92 -30.92
C GLN A 653 -10.55 11.57 -31.22
N VAL A 654 -10.15 10.29 -31.10
CA VAL A 654 -8.80 9.82 -31.48
C VAL A 654 -8.65 9.87 -33.00
N ARG A 655 -9.68 9.46 -33.74
CA ARG A 655 -9.68 9.44 -35.22
C ARG A 655 -9.68 10.84 -35.83
N GLU A 656 -10.32 11.78 -35.16
CA GLU A 656 -10.44 13.18 -35.59
C GLU A 656 -9.27 14.05 -35.12
N GLY A 657 -8.32 13.50 -34.35
CA GLY A 657 -7.13 14.20 -33.86
C GLY A 657 -7.44 15.26 -32.79
N GLN A 658 -8.52 15.08 -32.03
CA GLN A 658 -9.05 16.04 -31.03
C GLN A 658 -8.65 15.65 -29.59
N LEU A 659 -7.46 15.05 -29.41
CA LEU A 659 -6.95 14.52 -28.14
C LEU A 659 -6.24 15.55 -27.27
#